data_AF-M3HNP2-F1
#
_entry.id   AF-M3HNP2-F1
#
_cell.length_a   1.000
_cell.length_b   1.000
_cell.length_c   1.000
_cell.angle_alpha   90.00
_cell.angle_beta   90.00
_cell.angle_gamma   90.00
#
_symmetry.space_group_name_H-M   'P 1'
#
loop_
_entity.id
_entity.type
_entity.pdbx_description
1 polymer ?
#
loop_
_entity_poly.entity_id
_entity_poly.type
_entity_poly.pdbx_seq_one_letter_code
_entity_poly.pdbx_strand_id
1 'polypeptide(L)'
;MDSPLGTTLGARMSAYLVTSNDFKKQRKRINKQLKNLRHELGLIIHNTKKYEAIKLTPDQYNENNKYGLIYLLLAERDILYGLDIKNLMEIDEKSKKNYKNLMITKLKRSAFHATNLLELTKDESNKRTRIELFVYTALIVGQLSIAKKQWSKVLNSFSIAKCCLDSLYNEEHDDDDDSFDKTLFNELTETLVDPSLNLAINQLDLHSTTDLKSVARKYCHDNEVPSLQPALSLVDAKYTTDHSSTVEISKEINWRNHSATIYNDEISFKISNLNNNLKWDKTNDINNFDSIITEWLEVLNLHKVDTEKNQDDDDLDQVQNRAILLTYINYNLLFTKLKRDLLLIGQLANVKDNKDIIRLYNGIITIVQELKDLPGVYNDEDLYFSLSNLEKFFTFKKYQIIAESYQVKALFGESLKIYQYIDEEISIADEFYKTDFPFEVSTNVQIALFKQEIKKKILQNQISSQFEKSKGTSNYTIENLNKYPSGLSIVNLNKLEPVMCKPVLFDVAFNYISYDLGKSEQTKPTIKQEKVTEEESDDLYGTFLTWSILQERINTKPYGSANEYFQSPLVINIIQSLFASITGLVYNYFTTKSNPFNIFLDNGKQNSSVFKYMILISITSSLASPIGYKSLNHLDYLAYLLAKSCKLIPVMVVHFVFYQTKFPVYKYLVAALVTFGVILFTMSHASKKTKVNDGNTLLGFFYLVGSMILDGLTNSSQDQLFKLKLNAKITGFQSQEIKESLVFAHKYPELLVDLIGFAICGGIGQIFVFIILEKFDSIILITATVTRKMLSMILSVILFGHFLTIEQWLGVSLVFGFCSSYHQKPARILCTETKTQPNRDEKKKKTFLFFLEIIELLMAILYKYSMISDNSYMISFENACCFLATLFPKVFCTSVLTWSLFVLLFIIPTYISSSLLFTTLSIIGITLYSLCIFTYYRIILVGPGSPLDYPELKIENLNHITENPFDNDPEEMPPDFMILHTMKVNGNQGFRYCNKCSVWKPDRSHHCSSSGKCILKMDHYCPWFSTCIGFFNHKFFIQFLCYVAVYCLFLFTICATIFYNFIVNGLFEEEILSINLALLLVVSFAFSIAVSVFAIFSLYLCSKNLTTIEFQEKRWNYGGGDRFNYEFDTNGKQKKLANIFDLGVKENFKQVLGPNLWTWILPINVNQKSVVAEYRNGINFKVDEEVYAKYLHNVELQQQLNDQLRSYKDRVRRERESNNIIDV
;
A
#
# COMPACT_ATOMS: atom_id res chain seq x y z
N MET A 1 -6.27 -19.42 -29.05
CA MET A 1 -6.64 -17.99 -28.96
C MET A 1 -7.63 -17.95 -27.84
N ASP A 2 -7.23 -17.37 -26.71
CA ASP A 2 -7.73 -17.92 -25.46
C ASP A 2 -8.93 -17.11 -24.94
N SER A 3 -8.91 -15.78 -25.14
CA SER A 3 -10.11 -14.92 -25.12
C SER A 3 -10.00 -13.80 -26.18
N PRO A 4 -10.81 -13.84 -27.26
CA PRO A 4 -10.93 -12.74 -28.23
C PRO A 4 -11.38 -11.40 -27.62
N LEU A 5 -12.32 -11.39 -26.68
CA LEU A 5 -12.81 -10.16 -26.05
C LEU A 5 -11.79 -9.59 -25.05
N GLY A 6 -11.17 -10.44 -24.22
CA GLY A 6 -10.11 -10.05 -23.29
C GLY A 6 -8.89 -9.48 -24.01
N THR A 7 -8.44 -10.11 -25.09
CA THR A 7 -7.28 -9.63 -25.88
C THR A 7 -7.53 -8.33 -26.65
N THR A 8 -8.79 -7.92 -26.86
CA THR A 8 -9.15 -6.69 -27.58
C THR A 8 -9.75 -5.65 -26.66
N LEU A 9 -11.01 -5.82 -26.25
CA LEU A 9 -11.78 -4.87 -25.47
C LEU A 9 -11.31 -4.85 -24.01
N GLY A 10 -11.00 -6.00 -23.40
CA GLY A 10 -10.34 -6.06 -22.08
C GLY A 10 -9.00 -5.31 -22.08
N ALA A 11 -8.20 -5.46 -23.14
CA ALA A 11 -6.95 -4.74 -23.34
C ALA A 11 -7.11 -3.22 -23.65
N ARG A 12 -8.31 -2.74 -24.01
CA ARG A 12 -8.64 -1.30 -24.03
C ARG A 12 -9.05 -0.81 -22.65
N MET A 13 -9.89 -1.57 -21.96
CA MET A 13 -10.43 -1.27 -20.63
C MET A 13 -9.29 -1.12 -19.61
N SER A 14 -8.39 -2.10 -19.55
CA SER A 14 -7.19 -2.07 -18.71
C SER A 14 -6.17 -0.98 -19.11
N ALA A 15 -6.34 -0.34 -20.27
CA ALA A 15 -5.46 0.72 -20.77
C ALA A 15 -6.05 2.14 -20.61
N TYR A 16 -7.28 2.28 -20.08
CA TYR A 16 -7.94 3.55 -19.76
C TYR A 16 -7.82 4.61 -20.89
N LEU A 17 -8.25 4.25 -22.10
CA LEU A 17 -8.07 5.07 -23.31
C LEU A 17 -9.09 6.23 -23.36
N VAL A 18 -8.67 7.44 -22.93
CA VAL A 18 -9.53 8.64 -22.94
C VAL A 18 -9.23 9.56 -24.13
N THR A 19 -7.96 9.90 -24.41
CA THR A 19 -7.63 10.91 -25.43
C THR A 19 -7.32 10.29 -26.80
N SER A 20 -7.50 11.04 -27.90
CA SER A 20 -7.06 10.64 -29.26
C SER A 20 -5.60 10.15 -29.27
N ASN A 21 -4.72 10.78 -28.48
CA ASN A 21 -3.32 10.38 -28.38
C ASN A 21 -3.15 8.98 -27.76
N ASP A 22 -4.06 8.56 -26.89
CA ASP A 22 -4.02 7.24 -26.25
C ASP A 22 -4.49 6.14 -27.22
N PHE A 23 -5.57 6.37 -27.97
CA PHE A 23 -5.96 5.52 -29.10
C PHE A 23 -4.84 5.39 -30.14
N LYS A 24 -4.14 6.49 -30.45
CA LYS A 24 -2.97 6.52 -31.33
C LYS A 24 -1.77 5.74 -30.76
N LYS A 25 -1.52 5.78 -29.45
CA LYS A 25 -0.50 4.95 -28.77
C LYS A 25 -0.87 3.46 -28.81
N GLN A 26 -2.12 3.10 -28.49
CA GLN A 26 -2.59 1.72 -28.52
C GLN A 26 -2.48 1.15 -29.94
N ARG A 27 -2.91 1.91 -30.97
CA ARG A 27 -2.74 1.52 -32.39
C ARG A 27 -1.27 1.27 -32.77
N LYS A 28 -0.30 2.00 -32.19
CA LYS A 28 1.13 1.72 -32.38
C LYS A 28 1.58 0.40 -31.72
N ARG A 29 1.02 0.05 -30.55
CA ARG A 29 1.28 -1.25 -29.88
C ARG A 29 0.73 -2.41 -30.72
N ILE A 30 -0.52 -2.33 -31.18
CA ILE A 30 -1.15 -3.33 -32.06
C ILE A 30 -0.32 -3.51 -33.36
N ASN A 31 0.15 -2.43 -33.98
CA ASN A 31 1.04 -2.51 -35.15
C ASN A 31 2.37 -3.25 -34.86
N LYS A 32 2.94 -3.09 -33.66
CA LYS A 32 4.15 -3.83 -33.25
C LYS A 32 3.84 -5.32 -33.03
N GLN A 33 2.71 -5.65 -32.39
CA GLN A 33 2.25 -7.03 -32.23
C GLN A 33 2.01 -7.69 -33.60
N LEU A 34 1.29 -7.04 -34.51
CA LEU A 34 1.09 -7.51 -35.89
C LEU A 34 2.41 -7.75 -36.64
N LYS A 35 3.41 -6.86 -36.48
CA LYS A 35 4.74 -7.05 -37.08
C LYS A 35 5.44 -8.29 -36.51
N ASN A 36 5.44 -8.43 -35.19
CA ASN A 36 6.07 -9.57 -34.50
C ASN A 36 5.40 -10.89 -34.86
N LEU A 37 4.06 -10.94 -34.85
CA LEU A 37 3.30 -12.15 -35.14
C LEU A 37 3.41 -12.58 -36.62
N ARG A 38 3.54 -11.63 -37.56
CA ARG A 38 3.91 -11.95 -38.94
C ARG A 38 5.34 -12.47 -39.09
N HIS A 39 6.26 -12.06 -38.23
CA HIS A 39 7.62 -12.61 -38.19
C HIS A 39 7.63 -14.03 -37.61
N GLU A 40 6.83 -14.27 -36.57
CA GLU A 40 6.69 -15.58 -35.93
C GLU A 40 6.06 -16.62 -36.88
N LEU A 41 5.06 -16.23 -37.67
CA LEU A 41 4.36 -17.08 -38.63
C LEU A 41 5.00 -17.08 -40.04
N GLY A 42 6.21 -16.52 -40.22
CA GLY A 42 6.91 -16.52 -41.52
C GLY A 42 6.28 -15.66 -42.64
N LEU A 43 5.27 -14.84 -42.32
CA LEU A 43 4.48 -14.05 -43.27
C LEU A 43 5.15 -12.70 -43.65
N ILE A 44 6.48 -12.67 -43.76
CA ILE A 44 7.25 -11.46 -44.13
C ILE A 44 7.42 -11.38 -45.64
N ILE A 45 6.79 -10.39 -46.27
CA ILE A 45 7.01 -10.07 -47.68
C ILE A 45 8.25 -9.17 -47.78
N HIS A 46 9.39 -9.75 -48.17
CA HIS A 46 10.64 -9.03 -48.34
C HIS A 46 10.68 -8.14 -49.61
N ASN A 47 9.87 -8.46 -50.63
CA ASN A 47 9.90 -7.75 -51.92
C ASN A 47 8.71 -6.78 -52.07
N THR A 48 8.92 -5.52 -51.68
CA THR A 48 7.87 -4.48 -51.68
C THR A 48 7.34 -4.09 -53.05
N LYS A 49 8.01 -4.48 -54.15
CA LYS A 49 7.58 -4.19 -55.53
C LYS A 49 6.54 -5.17 -56.09
N LYS A 50 6.34 -6.33 -55.45
CA LYS A 50 5.29 -7.31 -55.78
C LYS A 50 4.52 -7.70 -54.51
N TYR A 51 3.70 -6.78 -54.02
CA TYR A 51 2.87 -7.03 -52.84
C TYR A 51 1.60 -7.79 -53.24
N GLU A 52 1.51 -9.06 -52.83
CA GLU A 52 0.27 -9.82 -52.84
C GLU A 52 -0.33 -9.87 -51.43
N ALA A 53 -1.66 -9.74 -51.35
CA ALA A 53 -2.37 -9.77 -50.08
C ALA A 53 -2.53 -11.22 -49.60
N ILE A 54 -1.77 -11.60 -48.57
CA ILE A 54 -1.85 -12.91 -47.92
C ILE A 54 -3.30 -13.14 -47.45
N LYS A 55 -3.96 -14.13 -48.06
CA LYS A 55 -5.22 -14.72 -47.58
C LYS A 55 -4.88 -15.91 -46.70
N LEU A 56 -5.54 -16.03 -45.56
CA LEU A 56 -5.38 -17.16 -44.64
C LEU A 56 -6.50 -18.18 -44.88
N THR A 57 -6.21 -19.47 -44.78
CA THR A 57 -7.20 -20.55 -44.93
C THR A 57 -7.60 -21.16 -43.58
N PRO A 58 -8.81 -21.76 -43.44
CA PRO A 58 -9.22 -22.45 -42.22
C PRO A 58 -8.23 -23.55 -41.79
N ASP A 59 -7.61 -24.24 -42.75
CA ASP A 59 -6.59 -25.26 -42.47
C ASP A 59 -5.41 -24.69 -41.69
N GLN A 60 -4.91 -23.51 -42.09
CA GLN A 60 -3.84 -22.81 -41.36
C GLN A 60 -4.27 -22.42 -39.95
N TYR A 61 -5.53 -22.03 -39.76
CA TYR A 61 -6.06 -21.73 -38.43
C TYR A 61 -6.09 -22.97 -37.53
N ASN A 62 -6.53 -24.11 -38.07
CA ASN A 62 -6.60 -25.38 -37.36
C ASN A 62 -5.21 -25.96 -37.05
N GLU A 63 -4.20 -25.71 -37.89
CA GLU A 63 -2.79 -25.99 -37.58
C GLU A 63 -2.24 -25.09 -36.45
N ASN A 64 -2.64 -23.82 -36.41
CA ASN A 64 -2.16 -22.86 -35.42
C ASN A 64 -3.12 -21.68 -35.21
N ASN A 65 -3.82 -21.65 -34.06
CA ASN A 65 -4.84 -20.65 -33.73
C ASN A 65 -4.29 -19.20 -33.69
N LYS A 66 -2.95 -18.99 -33.76
CA LYS A 66 -2.33 -17.65 -33.93
C LYS A 66 -2.63 -17.01 -35.29
N TYR A 67 -2.96 -17.76 -36.34
CA TYR A 67 -3.35 -17.16 -37.62
C TYR A 67 -4.63 -16.31 -37.51
N GLY A 68 -5.59 -16.70 -36.67
CA GLY A 68 -6.80 -15.90 -36.40
C GLY A 68 -6.50 -14.59 -35.67
N LEU A 69 -5.45 -14.57 -34.83
CA LEU A 69 -4.98 -13.35 -34.15
C LEU A 69 -4.49 -12.28 -35.15
N ILE A 70 -4.14 -12.64 -36.39
CA ILE A 70 -3.85 -11.65 -37.45
C ILE A 70 -5.11 -10.85 -37.80
N TYR A 71 -6.22 -11.51 -38.13
CA TYR A 71 -7.44 -10.77 -38.51
C TYR A 71 -8.05 -10.04 -37.32
N LEU A 72 -8.01 -10.60 -36.11
CA LEU A 72 -8.46 -9.90 -34.90
C LEU A 72 -7.66 -8.61 -34.67
N LEU A 73 -6.32 -8.67 -34.69
CA LEU A 73 -5.48 -7.48 -34.50
C LEU A 73 -5.56 -6.49 -35.69
N LEU A 74 -5.86 -6.96 -36.91
CA LEU A 74 -6.11 -6.09 -38.06
C LEU A 74 -7.45 -5.33 -37.93
N ALA A 75 -8.51 -6.01 -37.48
CA ALA A 75 -9.77 -5.39 -37.14
C ALA A 75 -9.57 -4.36 -36.02
N GLU A 76 -8.89 -4.76 -34.94
CA GLU A 76 -8.59 -3.96 -33.74
C GLU A 76 -7.81 -2.68 -34.07
N ARG A 77 -6.79 -2.77 -34.92
CA ARG A 77 -6.03 -1.60 -35.39
C ARG A 77 -6.91 -0.59 -36.12
N ASP A 78 -7.83 -1.06 -36.96
CA ASP A 78 -8.64 -0.20 -37.82
C ASP A 78 -9.83 0.41 -37.03
N ILE A 79 -10.42 -0.29 -36.06
CA ILE A 79 -11.43 0.28 -35.13
C ILE A 79 -10.80 1.31 -34.17
N LEU A 80 -9.62 1.05 -33.61
CA LEU A 80 -8.88 2.06 -32.81
C LEU A 80 -8.53 3.32 -33.63
N TYR A 81 -8.39 3.21 -34.96
CA TYR A 81 -8.25 4.38 -35.84
C TYR A 81 -9.60 5.09 -36.06
N GLY A 82 -10.71 4.36 -36.15
CA GLY A 82 -12.06 4.95 -36.13
C GLY A 82 -12.30 5.79 -34.88
N LEU A 83 -11.97 5.27 -33.69
CA LEU A 83 -12.14 5.95 -32.41
C LEU A 83 -11.19 7.15 -32.22
N ASP A 84 -9.92 7.04 -32.64
CA ASP A 84 -8.97 8.17 -32.71
C ASP A 84 -9.56 9.35 -33.51
N ILE A 85 -10.17 9.06 -34.68
CA ILE A 85 -10.82 10.08 -35.51
C ILE A 85 -12.10 10.63 -34.87
N LYS A 86 -12.91 9.78 -34.20
CA LYS A 86 -14.11 10.22 -33.48
C LYS A 86 -13.77 11.30 -32.45
N ASN A 87 -12.79 11.05 -31.58
CA ASN A 87 -12.39 12.00 -30.54
C ASN A 87 -11.75 13.28 -31.13
N LEU A 88 -11.11 13.20 -32.31
CA LEU A 88 -10.64 14.41 -33.02
C LEU A 88 -11.78 15.26 -33.58
N MET A 89 -12.88 14.64 -34.03
CA MET A 89 -14.07 15.36 -34.53
C MET A 89 -14.88 16.08 -33.44
N GLU A 90 -14.70 15.68 -32.18
CA GLU A 90 -15.25 16.37 -31.01
C GLU A 90 -14.45 17.65 -30.67
N ILE A 91 -13.20 17.74 -31.11
CA ILE A 91 -12.27 18.86 -30.84
C ILE A 91 -12.24 19.88 -31.99
N ASP A 92 -12.21 19.44 -33.25
CA ASP A 92 -12.14 20.32 -34.43
C ASP A 92 -13.41 20.26 -35.29
N GLU A 93 -14.22 21.31 -35.19
CA GLU A 93 -15.47 21.42 -35.95
C GLU A 93 -15.27 21.64 -37.45
N LYS A 94 -14.19 22.30 -37.86
CA LYS A 94 -14.02 22.79 -39.25
C LYS A 94 -13.76 21.67 -40.25
N SER A 95 -13.30 20.52 -39.77
CA SER A 95 -12.86 19.37 -40.58
C SER A 95 -13.82 18.17 -40.53
N LYS A 96 -14.93 18.27 -39.77
CA LYS A 96 -15.90 17.19 -39.48
C LYS A 96 -16.31 16.34 -40.70
N LYS A 97 -16.53 16.93 -41.88
CA LYS A 97 -16.99 16.18 -43.08
C LYS A 97 -15.93 15.21 -43.64
N ASN A 98 -14.67 15.63 -43.70
CA ASN A 98 -13.58 14.79 -44.21
C ASN A 98 -13.22 13.69 -43.22
N TYR A 99 -13.16 14.02 -41.93
CA TYR A 99 -12.91 13.03 -40.88
C TYR A 99 -14.03 12.00 -40.75
N LYS A 100 -15.31 12.38 -40.91
CA LYS A 100 -16.44 11.43 -40.92
C LYS A 100 -16.28 10.37 -42.02
N ASN A 101 -15.91 10.77 -43.23
CA ASN A 101 -15.70 9.84 -44.35
C ASN A 101 -14.49 8.91 -44.08
N LEU A 102 -13.41 9.45 -43.51
CA LEU A 102 -12.24 8.65 -43.13
C LEU A 102 -12.58 7.64 -42.03
N MET A 103 -13.29 8.07 -40.98
CA MET A 103 -13.78 7.22 -39.88
C MET A 103 -14.62 6.06 -40.42
N ILE A 104 -15.66 6.34 -41.21
CA ILE A 104 -16.50 5.32 -41.84
C ILE A 104 -15.65 4.35 -42.69
N THR A 105 -14.62 4.84 -43.38
CA THR A 105 -13.71 3.99 -44.16
C THR A 105 -12.87 3.05 -43.28
N LYS A 106 -12.45 3.49 -42.08
CA LYS A 106 -11.74 2.62 -41.13
C LYS A 106 -12.68 1.61 -40.46
N LEU A 107 -13.88 2.04 -40.05
CA LEU A 107 -14.92 1.16 -39.51
C LEU A 107 -15.33 0.07 -40.52
N LYS A 108 -15.53 0.41 -41.81
CA LYS A 108 -15.79 -0.55 -42.89
C LYS A 108 -14.68 -1.61 -43.01
N ARG A 109 -13.41 -1.21 -42.93
CA ARG A 109 -12.26 -2.12 -42.99
C ARG A 109 -12.17 -3.02 -41.76
N SER A 110 -12.48 -2.49 -40.57
CA SER A 110 -12.54 -3.28 -39.35
C SER A 110 -13.62 -4.35 -39.45
N ALA A 111 -14.84 -3.99 -39.88
CA ALA A 111 -15.92 -4.93 -40.11
C ALA A 111 -15.55 -6.01 -41.14
N PHE A 112 -14.88 -5.66 -42.24
CA PHE A 112 -14.38 -6.62 -43.23
C PHE A 112 -13.36 -7.61 -42.63
N HIS A 113 -12.44 -7.14 -41.78
CA HIS A 113 -11.50 -8.03 -41.10
C HIS A 113 -12.18 -8.93 -40.06
N ALA A 114 -13.20 -8.45 -39.37
CA ALA A 114 -13.98 -9.24 -38.41
C ALA A 114 -14.87 -10.29 -39.10
N THR A 115 -15.52 -9.98 -40.23
CA THR A 115 -16.30 -10.96 -41.00
C THR A 115 -15.42 -12.06 -41.60
N ASN A 116 -14.24 -11.72 -42.12
CA ASN A 116 -13.28 -12.72 -42.61
C ASN A 116 -12.71 -13.59 -41.48
N LEU A 117 -12.68 -13.06 -40.24
CA LEU A 117 -12.29 -13.84 -39.06
C LEU A 117 -13.35 -14.90 -38.73
N LEU A 118 -14.65 -14.58 -38.80
CA LEU A 118 -15.73 -15.56 -38.63
C LEU A 118 -15.70 -16.66 -39.70
N GLU A 119 -15.35 -16.32 -40.94
CA GLU A 119 -15.16 -17.29 -42.03
C GLU A 119 -13.95 -18.20 -41.76
N LEU A 120 -12.84 -17.65 -41.28
CA LEU A 120 -11.62 -18.38 -40.93
C LEU A 120 -11.82 -19.34 -39.74
N THR A 121 -12.66 -18.98 -38.76
CA THR A 121 -12.88 -19.74 -37.52
C THR A 121 -14.19 -20.54 -37.53
N LYS A 122 -14.75 -20.85 -38.69
CA LYS A 122 -16.03 -21.56 -38.84
C LYS A 122 -16.00 -22.97 -38.21
N ASP A 123 -14.84 -23.59 -38.14
CA ASP A 123 -14.63 -24.94 -37.63
C ASP A 123 -13.95 -24.96 -36.24
N GLU A 124 -13.89 -23.81 -35.55
CA GLU A 124 -13.35 -23.74 -34.17
C GLU A 124 -14.19 -24.61 -33.21
N SER A 125 -13.46 -25.45 -32.49
CA SER A 125 -13.91 -26.42 -31.47
C SER A 125 -14.44 -25.76 -30.20
N ASN A 126 -13.87 -24.63 -29.78
CA ASN A 126 -14.24 -23.98 -28.53
C ASN A 126 -15.48 -23.06 -28.70
N LYS A 127 -16.62 -23.51 -28.16
CA LYS A 127 -17.90 -22.79 -28.12
C LYS A 127 -17.74 -21.35 -27.59
N ARG A 128 -17.03 -21.15 -26.47
CA ARG A 128 -16.81 -19.82 -25.85
C ARG A 128 -16.07 -18.88 -26.77
N THR A 129 -14.91 -19.29 -27.28
CA THR A 129 -14.09 -18.50 -28.22
C THR A 129 -14.90 -18.10 -29.45
N ARG A 130 -15.75 -19.00 -29.95
CA ARG A 130 -16.63 -18.74 -31.09
C ARG A 130 -17.72 -17.70 -30.78
N ILE A 131 -18.37 -17.79 -29.62
CA ILE A 131 -19.36 -16.78 -29.18
C ILE A 131 -18.67 -15.41 -28.98
N GLU A 132 -17.49 -15.37 -28.35
CA GLU A 132 -16.69 -14.14 -28.18
C GLU A 132 -16.36 -13.47 -29.54
N LEU A 133 -16.04 -14.24 -30.57
CA LEU A 133 -15.80 -13.73 -31.93
C LEU A 133 -17.07 -13.17 -32.59
N PHE A 134 -18.23 -13.79 -32.36
CA PHE A 134 -19.51 -13.25 -32.81
C PHE A 134 -19.85 -11.93 -32.09
N VAL A 135 -19.68 -11.85 -30.76
CA VAL A 135 -19.87 -10.61 -29.99
C VAL A 135 -18.94 -9.50 -30.50
N TYR A 136 -17.64 -9.78 -30.65
CA TYR A 136 -16.68 -8.79 -31.16
C TYR A 136 -17.07 -8.27 -32.55
N THR A 137 -17.52 -9.15 -33.44
CA THR A 137 -17.97 -8.78 -34.79
C THR A 137 -19.28 -7.98 -34.75
N ALA A 138 -20.22 -8.38 -33.90
CA ALA A 138 -21.50 -7.69 -33.70
C ALA A 138 -21.30 -6.25 -33.20
N LEU A 139 -20.41 -6.04 -32.22
CA LEU A 139 -20.05 -4.72 -31.72
C LEU A 139 -19.44 -3.82 -32.81
N ILE A 140 -18.55 -4.35 -33.66
CA ILE A 140 -17.95 -3.60 -34.78
C ILE A 140 -18.99 -3.25 -35.87
N VAL A 141 -19.86 -4.21 -36.24
CA VAL A 141 -20.91 -4.00 -37.24
C VAL A 141 -21.97 -3.02 -36.72
N GLY A 142 -22.33 -3.11 -35.44
CA GLY A 142 -23.19 -2.16 -34.74
C GLY A 142 -22.62 -0.74 -34.76
N GLN A 143 -21.37 -0.55 -34.34
CA GLN A 143 -20.71 0.76 -34.36
C GLN A 143 -20.58 1.36 -35.78
N LEU A 144 -20.30 0.52 -36.79
CA LEU A 144 -20.34 0.94 -38.19
C LEU A 144 -21.75 1.36 -38.64
N SER A 145 -22.78 0.67 -38.17
CA SER A 145 -24.19 0.93 -38.51
C SER A 145 -24.69 2.22 -37.85
N ILE A 146 -24.30 2.50 -36.60
CA ILE A 146 -24.53 3.80 -35.92
C ILE A 146 -23.87 4.93 -36.74
N ALA A 147 -22.60 4.78 -37.15
CA ALA A 147 -21.89 5.78 -37.94
C ALA A 147 -22.54 6.07 -39.31
N LYS A 148 -23.31 5.12 -39.84
CA LYS A 148 -24.12 5.25 -41.07
C LYS A 148 -25.59 5.62 -40.83
N LYS A 149 -26.08 5.67 -39.58
CA LYS A 149 -27.50 5.80 -39.20
C LYS A 149 -28.40 4.67 -39.75
N GLN A 150 -27.93 3.42 -39.74
CA GLN A 150 -28.72 2.25 -40.16
C GLN A 150 -29.34 1.55 -38.94
N TRP A 151 -30.38 2.14 -38.37
CA TRP A 151 -30.88 1.78 -37.03
C TRP A 151 -31.44 0.35 -36.91
N SER A 152 -32.06 -0.23 -37.96
CA SER A 152 -32.46 -1.65 -38.00
C SER A 152 -31.27 -2.59 -37.74
N LYS A 153 -30.14 -2.32 -38.40
CA LYS A 153 -28.89 -3.09 -38.26
C LYS A 153 -28.21 -2.86 -36.92
N VAL A 154 -28.38 -1.67 -36.32
CA VAL A 154 -27.93 -1.40 -34.94
C VAL A 154 -28.73 -2.27 -33.98
N LEU A 155 -30.07 -2.21 -34.05
CA LEU A 155 -30.97 -3.00 -33.20
C LEU A 155 -30.60 -4.49 -33.27
N ASN A 156 -30.63 -5.10 -34.47
CA ASN A 156 -30.30 -6.52 -34.63
C ASN A 156 -28.87 -6.88 -34.16
N SER A 157 -27.84 -6.11 -34.53
CA SER A 157 -26.45 -6.43 -34.15
C SER A 157 -26.25 -6.38 -32.62
N PHE A 158 -26.78 -5.36 -31.95
CA PHE A 158 -26.66 -5.24 -30.50
C PHE A 158 -27.60 -6.18 -29.74
N SER A 159 -28.76 -6.54 -30.31
CA SER A 159 -29.62 -7.60 -29.76
C SER A 159 -28.92 -8.96 -29.75
N ILE A 160 -28.27 -9.35 -30.86
CA ILE A 160 -27.44 -10.57 -30.91
C ILE A 160 -26.29 -10.47 -29.91
N ALA A 161 -25.59 -9.32 -29.83
CA ALA A 161 -24.51 -9.13 -28.86
C ALA A 161 -25.00 -9.28 -27.40
N LYS A 162 -26.18 -8.73 -27.06
CA LYS A 162 -26.77 -8.85 -25.73
C LYS A 162 -27.12 -10.30 -25.38
N CYS A 163 -27.79 -11.02 -26.28
CA CYS A 163 -28.13 -12.44 -26.05
C CYS A 163 -26.87 -13.29 -25.85
N CYS A 164 -25.81 -13.03 -26.62
CA CYS A 164 -24.52 -13.73 -26.47
C CYS A 164 -23.77 -13.36 -25.18
N LEU A 165 -23.77 -12.09 -24.77
CA LEU A 165 -23.13 -11.64 -23.53
C LEU A 165 -23.90 -12.13 -22.29
N ASP A 166 -25.23 -12.06 -22.29
CA ASP A 166 -26.07 -12.67 -21.24
C ASP A 166 -25.78 -14.18 -21.13
N SER A 167 -25.59 -14.89 -22.25
CA SER A 167 -25.22 -16.30 -22.23
C SER A 167 -23.82 -16.53 -21.64
N LEU A 168 -22.81 -15.75 -22.06
CA LEU A 168 -21.43 -15.88 -21.56
C LEU A 168 -21.31 -15.54 -20.06
N TYR A 169 -22.04 -14.52 -19.59
CA TYR A 169 -22.06 -14.11 -18.19
C TYR A 169 -22.62 -15.20 -17.27
N ASN A 170 -23.67 -15.89 -17.71
CA ASN A 170 -24.30 -16.98 -16.97
C ASN A 170 -23.63 -18.35 -17.17
N GLU A 171 -22.73 -18.51 -18.16
CA GLU A 171 -21.88 -19.70 -18.30
C GLU A 171 -20.68 -19.69 -17.32
N GLU A 172 -20.36 -18.54 -16.69
CA GLU A 172 -19.34 -18.47 -15.63
C GLU A 172 -19.94 -18.74 -14.24
N HIS A 173 -19.52 -19.85 -13.61
CA HIS A 173 -20.01 -20.30 -12.30
C HIS A 173 -19.88 -19.23 -11.20
N ASP A 174 -20.77 -19.29 -10.21
CA ASP A 174 -20.87 -18.33 -9.09
C ASP A 174 -19.79 -18.51 -8.00
N ASP A 175 -18.86 -19.45 -8.17
CA ASP A 175 -17.75 -19.68 -7.22
C ASP A 175 -16.64 -18.59 -7.28
N ASP A 176 -16.63 -17.71 -8.30
CA ASP A 176 -15.63 -16.64 -8.52
C ASP A 176 -16.29 -15.30 -8.95
N ASP A 177 -16.90 -14.55 -8.02
CA ASP A 177 -17.50 -13.22 -8.27
C ASP A 177 -16.50 -12.14 -8.75
N ASP A 178 -15.20 -12.33 -8.50
CA ASP A 178 -14.11 -11.42 -8.93
C ASP A 178 -13.55 -11.74 -10.35
N SER A 179 -14.25 -12.54 -11.17
CA SER A 179 -13.82 -12.84 -12.54
C SER A 179 -13.68 -11.56 -13.40
N PHE A 180 -12.48 -11.35 -13.95
CA PHE A 180 -12.20 -10.27 -14.90
C PHE A 180 -13.09 -10.35 -16.15
N ASP A 181 -13.49 -11.56 -16.55
CA ASP A 181 -14.32 -11.77 -17.72
C ASP A 181 -15.81 -11.48 -17.43
N LYS A 182 -16.37 -11.88 -16.26
CA LYS A 182 -17.69 -11.38 -15.79
C LYS A 182 -17.72 -9.85 -15.77
N THR A 183 -16.68 -9.22 -15.20
CA THR A 183 -16.54 -7.75 -15.16
C THR A 183 -16.52 -7.15 -16.56
N LEU A 184 -15.75 -7.73 -17.49
CA LEU A 184 -15.68 -7.29 -18.88
C LEU A 184 -17.02 -7.42 -19.61
N PHE A 185 -17.77 -8.51 -19.39
CA PHE A 185 -19.07 -8.72 -20.05
C PHE A 185 -20.13 -7.74 -19.54
N ASN A 186 -20.16 -7.44 -18.23
CA ASN A 186 -21.04 -6.41 -17.67
C ASN A 186 -20.67 -5.02 -18.18
N GLU A 187 -19.41 -4.59 -18.11
CA GLU A 187 -18.97 -3.29 -18.62
C GLU A 187 -19.28 -3.13 -20.11
N LEU A 188 -19.09 -4.18 -20.93
CA LEU A 188 -19.46 -4.13 -22.35
C LEU A 188 -20.97 -3.98 -22.56
N THR A 189 -21.79 -4.61 -21.72
CA THR A 189 -23.24 -4.51 -21.78
C THR A 189 -23.70 -3.09 -21.41
N GLU A 190 -23.24 -2.57 -20.27
CA GLU A 190 -23.62 -1.26 -19.74
C GLU A 190 -23.07 -0.08 -20.56
N THR A 191 -21.81 -0.15 -21.02
CA THR A 191 -21.16 1.01 -21.68
C THR A 191 -21.35 1.06 -23.19
N LEU A 192 -21.59 -0.07 -23.85
CA LEU A 192 -21.67 -0.14 -25.32
C LEU A 192 -22.99 -0.71 -25.84
N VAL A 193 -23.52 -1.79 -25.26
CA VAL A 193 -24.69 -2.49 -25.81
C VAL A 193 -25.98 -1.76 -25.48
N ASP A 194 -26.26 -1.54 -24.20
CA ASP A 194 -27.53 -0.98 -23.73
C ASP A 194 -27.75 0.48 -24.16
N PRO A 195 -26.74 1.38 -24.12
CA PRO A 195 -26.86 2.71 -24.72
C PRO A 195 -27.11 2.68 -26.23
N SER A 196 -26.56 1.69 -26.95
CA SER A 196 -26.76 1.55 -28.40
C SER A 196 -28.13 0.98 -28.75
N LEU A 197 -28.67 0.07 -27.93
CA LEU A 197 -30.04 -0.43 -28.05
C LEU A 197 -31.05 0.68 -27.77
N ASN A 198 -30.91 1.39 -26.63
CA ASN A 198 -31.74 2.55 -26.30
C ASN A 198 -31.72 3.61 -27.42
N LEU A 199 -30.54 3.90 -27.99
CA LEU A 199 -30.43 4.81 -29.13
C LEU A 199 -31.16 4.30 -30.38
N ALA A 200 -31.12 3.00 -30.68
CA ALA A 200 -31.83 2.43 -31.82
C ALA A 200 -33.35 2.43 -31.61
N ILE A 201 -33.82 2.06 -30.43
CA ILE A 201 -35.24 2.08 -30.01
C ILE A 201 -35.81 3.50 -30.18
N ASN A 202 -35.13 4.50 -29.62
CA ASN A 202 -35.50 5.93 -29.70
C ASN A 202 -35.35 6.55 -31.10
N GLN A 203 -34.69 5.88 -32.05
CA GLN A 203 -34.56 6.35 -33.44
C GLN A 203 -35.47 5.58 -34.42
N LEU A 204 -36.20 4.58 -33.91
CA LEU A 204 -37.20 3.79 -34.63
C LEU A 204 -38.61 3.99 -34.04
N ASP A 205 -38.76 4.92 -33.08
CA ASP A 205 -39.99 5.21 -32.32
C ASP A 205 -40.68 3.95 -31.76
N LEU A 206 -39.86 2.99 -31.31
CA LEU A 206 -40.31 1.74 -30.70
C LEU A 206 -40.70 1.99 -29.23
N HIS A 207 -41.84 2.65 -29.02
CA HIS A 207 -42.40 2.89 -27.69
C HIS A 207 -42.91 1.59 -27.05
N SER A 208 -42.03 0.84 -26.40
CA SER A 208 -42.40 -0.26 -25.52
C SER A 208 -41.66 -0.21 -24.18
N THR A 209 -42.41 -0.24 -23.08
CA THR A 209 -41.97 -0.28 -21.68
C THR A 209 -41.45 -1.68 -21.31
N THR A 210 -40.49 -2.16 -22.09
CA THR A 210 -40.03 -3.55 -22.10
C THR A 210 -38.55 -3.59 -21.79
N ASP A 211 -38.15 -4.37 -20.79
CA ASP A 211 -36.75 -4.66 -20.44
C ASP A 211 -35.92 -4.90 -21.71
N LEU A 212 -34.76 -4.24 -21.82
CA LEU A 212 -33.83 -4.37 -22.93
C LEU A 212 -33.45 -5.83 -23.24
N LYS A 213 -33.52 -6.75 -22.27
CA LYS A 213 -33.36 -8.20 -22.52
C LYS A 213 -34.51 -8.79 -23.35
N SER A 214 -35.76 -8.40 -23.07
CA SER A 214 -36.92 -8.81 -23.89
C SER A 214 -36.87 -8.20 -25.30
N VAL A 215 -36.47 -6.94 -25.42
CA VAL A 215 -36.21 -6.28 -26.72
C VAL A 215 -35.10 -7.01 -27.49
N ALA A 216 -34.01 -7.40 -26.81
CA ALA A 216 -32.94 -8.16 -27.42
C ALA A 216 -33.42 -9.53 -27.93
N ARG A 217 -34.17 -10.28 -27.13
CA ARG A 217 -34.75 -11.58 -27.51
C ARG A 217 -35.71 -11.49 -28.69
N LYS A 218 -36.47 -10.40 -28.79
CA LYS A 218 -37.40 -10.15 -29.90
C LYS A 218 -36.67 -9.90 -31.23
N TYR A 219 -35.69 -8.98 -31.25
CA TYR A 219 -35.05 -8.51 -32.48
C TYR A 219 -33.71 -9.22 -32.83
N CYS A 220 -33.25 -10.19 -32.04
CA CYS A 220 -32.07 -10.99 -32.40
C CYS A 220 -32.31 -11.93 -33.60
N HIS A 221 -33.56 -12.40 -33.78
CA HIS A 221 -33.97 -13.26 -34.90
C HIS A 221 -34.11 -12.52 -36.25
N ASP A 222 -34.02 -11.18 -36.27
CA ASP A 222 -34.11 -10.40 -37.51
C ASP A 222 -32.93 -10.68 -38.46
N ASN A 223 -33.20 -10.94 -39.75
CA ASN A 223 -32.14 -11.27 -40.72
C ASN A 223 -31.46 -10.04 -41.35
N GLU A 224 -31.22 -8.98 -40.55
CA GLU A 224 -30.60 -7.72 -41.01
C GLU A 224 -29.08 -7.83 -41.21
N VAL A 225 -28.42 -8.75 -40.47
CA VAL A 225 -26.98 -9.03 -40.58
C VAL A 225 -26.72 -10.56 -40.67
N PRO A 226 -26.80 -11.16 -41.87
CA PRO A 226 -26.72 -12.62 -42.05
C PRO A 226 -25.44 -13.28 -41.52
N SER A 227 -24.32 -12.55 -41.44
CA SER A 227 -23.05 -13.06 -40.93
C SER A 227 -23.04 -13.30 -39.42
N LEU A 228 -24.02 -12.76 -38.67
CA LEU A 228 -24.14 -12.93 -37.21
C LEU A 228 -25.18 -13.98 -36.81
N GLN A 229 -26.13 -14.29 -37.69
CA GLN A 229 -27.20 -15.27 -37.44
C GLN A 229 -26.74 -16.65 -36.93
N PRO A 230 -25.60 -17.22 -37.38
CA PRO A 230 -25.09 -18.48 -36.81
C PRO A 230 -24.81 -18.45 -35.30
N ALA A 231 -24.65 -17.27 -34.69
CA ALA A 231 -24.46 -17.13 -33.25
C ALA A 231 -25.64 -17.66 -32.43
N LEU A 232 -26.88 -17.50 -32.94
CA LEU A 232 -28.10 -17.94 -32.23
C LEU A 232 -28.15 -19.46 -32.05
N SER A 233 -27.55 -20.23 -32.98
CA SER A 233 -27.45 -21.69 -32.88
C SER A 233 -26.44 -22.18 -31.81
N LEU A 234 -25.63 -21.27 -31.27
CA LEU A 234 -24.64 -21.55 -30.23
C LEU A 234 -25.11 -21.11 -28.83
N VAL A 235 -26.22 -20.39 -28.73
CA VAL A 235 -26.74 -19.81 -27.48
C VAL A 235 -28.00 -20.57 -27.07
N ASP A 236 -28.18 -20.83 -25.77
CA ASP A 236 -29.34 -21.57 -25.27
C ASP A 236 -30.64 -20.81 -25.52
N ALA A 237 -31.73 -21.56 -25.80
CA ALA A 237 -33.04 -21.00 -26.12
C ALA A 237 -33.53 -19.97 -25.08
N LYS A 238 -33.25 -20.19 -23.79
CA LYS A 238 -33.48 -19.27 -22.65
C LYS A 238 -33.13 -17.80 -22.95
N TYR A 239 -32.03 -17.56 -23.67
CA TYR A 239 -31.52 -16.20 -23.94
C TYR A 239 -32.04 -15.63 -25.26
N THR A 240 -32.85 -16.38 -26.01
CA THR A 240 -33.41 -16.00 -27.32
C THR A 240 -34.93 -16.15 -27.40
N THR A 241 -35.60 -16.72 -26.39
CA THR A 241 -37.06 -16.83 -26.28
C THR A 241 -37.68 -15.73 -25.43
N ASP A 242 -38.75 -15.11 -25.93
CA ASP A 242 -39.55 -14.13 -25.21
C ASP A 242 -40.50 -14.83 -24.20
N HIS A 243 -40.64 -14.24 -23.01
CA HIS A 243 -41.49 -14.72 -21.91
C HIS A 243 -42.48 -13.66 -21.40
N SER A 244 -42.56 -12.49 -22.05
CA SER A 244 -43.32 -11.33 -21.59
C SER A 244 -44.86 -11.46 -21.66
N SER A 245 -45.39 -12.59 -22.16
CA SER A 245 -46.79 -12.76 -22.55
C SER A 245 -47.65 -13.63 -21.60
N THR A 246 -47.16 -14.02 -20.42
CA THR A 246 -47.82 -15.08 -19.59
C THR A 246 -48.10 -14.76 -18.12
N VAL A 247 -48.02 -13.49 -17.66
CA VAL A 247 -48.26 -13.13 -16.25
C VAL A 247 -49.48 -12.21 -16.11
N GLU A 248 -50.47 -12.60 -15.31
CA GLU A 248 -51.58 -11.74 -14.91
C GLU A 248 -51.10 -10.68 -13.89
N ILE A 249 -51.44 -9.42 -14.14
CA ILE A 249 -50.91 -8.24 -13.40
C ILE A 249 -52.00 -7.70 -12.47
N SER A 250 -51.81 -7.79 -11.14
CA SER A 250 -52.80 -7.33 -10.16
C SER A 250 -52.63 -5.83 -9.84
N LYS A 251 -53.56 -4.99 -10.32
CA LYS A 251 -53.49 -3.52 -10.17
C LYS A 251 -53.99 -2.96 -8.83
N GLU A 252 -54.44 -3.82 -7.90
CA GLU A 252 -54.89 -3.43 -6.56
C GLU A 252 -54.25 -4.30 -5.49
N ILE A 253 -53.95 -3.72 -4.33
CA ILE A 253 -53.49 -4.42 -3.13
C ILE A 253 -54.39 -4.14 -1.94
N ASN A 254 -54.55 -5.13 -1.07
CA ASN A 254 -55.28 -5.03 0.18
C ASN A 254 -54.30 -5.19 1.35
N TRP A 255 -54.30 -4.24 2.28
CA TRP A 255 -53.50 -4.24 3.51
C TRP A 255 -54.40 -3.90 4.70
N ARG A 256 -54.70 -4.91 5.53
CA ARG A 256 -55.65 -4.81 6.66
C ARG A 256 -56.99 -4.22 6.18
N ASN A 257 -57.41 -3.07 6.71
CA ASN A 257 -58.66 -2.38 6.37
C ASN A 257 -58.52 -1.37 5.21
N HIS A 258 -57.36 -1.33 4.54
CA HIS A 258 -57.05 -0.37 3.48
C HIS A 258 -56.80 -1.08 2.15
N SER A 259 -57.40 -0.57 1.08
CA SER A 259 -57.14 -0.98 -0.30
C SER A 259 -56.42 0.16 -1.04
N ALA A 260 -55.42 -0.16 -1.86
CA ALA A 260 -54.70 0.83 -2.67
C ALA A 260 -54.49 0.35 -4.12
N THR A 261 -54.75 1.24 -5.08
CA THR A 261 -54.48 1.00 -6.50
C THR A 261 -53.01 1.26 -6.83
N ILE A 262 -52.39 0.35 -7.59
CA ILE A 262 -51.03 0.51 -8.09
C ILE A 262 -51.08 1.16 -9.48
N TYR A 263 -50.66 2.42 -9.57
CA TYR A 263 -50.61 3.17 -10.83
C TYR A 263 -49.43 2.76 -11.75
N ASN A 264 -48.34 2.26 -11.16
CA ASN A 264 -47.14 1.87 -11.87
C ASN A 264 -47.15 0.36 -12.19
N ASP A 265 -47.26 0.03 -13.48
CA ASP A 265 -47.37 -1.35 -13.97
C ASP A 265 -46.12 -2.21 -13.68
N GLU A 266 -44.91 -1.61 -13.56
CA GLU A 266 -43.69 -2.34 -13.19
C GLU A 266 -43.72 -2.79 -11.71
N ILE A 267 -44.22 -1.93 -10.83
CA ILE A 267 -44.42 -2.23 -9.41
C ILE A 267 -45.46 -3.34 -9.26
N SER A 268 -46.57 -3.23 -9.99
CA SER A 268 -47.64 -4.24 -10.00
C SER A 268 -47.13 -5.60 -10.52
N PHE A 269 -46.33 -5.61 -11.61
CA PHE A 269 -45.72 -6.82 -12.14
C PHE A 269 -44.77 -7.49 -11.13
N LYS A 270 -43.88 -6.74 -10.47
CA LYS A 270 -42.94 -7.31 -9.49
C LYS A 270 -43.63 -7.85 -8.23
N ILE A 271 -44.64 -7.16 -7.73
CA ILE A 271 -45.47 -7.67 -6.62
C ILE A 271 -46.23 -8.95 -7.04
N SER A 272 -46.73 -9.00 -8.28
CA SER A 272 -47.37 -10.20 -8.85
C SER A 272 -46.36 -11.36 -8.98
N ASN A 273 -45.12 -11.09 -9.40
CA ASN A 273 -44.03 -12.07 -9.49
C ASN A 273 -43.65 -12.65 -8.11
N LEU A 274 -43.49 -11.78 -7.10
CA LEU A 274 -43.23 -12.18 -5.70
C LEU A 274 -44.32 -13.11 -5.16
N ASN A 275 -45.59 -12.75 -5.38
CA ASN A 275 -46.73 -13.54 -4.89
C ASN A 275 -46.92 -14.87 -5.64
N ASN A 276 -46.82 -14.88 -6.97
CA ASN A 276 -47.15 -16.04 -7.78
C ASN A 276 -45.99 -17.03 -7.96
N ASN A 277 -44.79 -16.54 -8.27
CA ASN A 277 -43.63 -17.39 -8.60
C ASN A 277 -42.78 -17.71 -7.37
N LEU A 278 -42.47 -16.72 -6.54
CA LEU A 278 -41.60 -16.90 -5.38
C LEU A 278 -42.36 -17.38 -4.12
N LYS A 279 -43.67 -17.13 -4.02
CA LYS A 279 -44.53 -17.50 -2.87
C LYS A 279 -43.87 -17.15 -1.53
N TRP A 280 -43.42 -15.89 -1.48
CA TRP A 280 -42.55 -15.37 -0.42
C TRP A 280 -43.13 -15.56 1.00
N ASP A 281 -44.45 -15.67 1.15
CA ASP A 281 -45.15 -15.86 2.43
C ASP A 281 -44.92 -17.25 3.08
N LYS A 282 -44.50 -18.24 2.29
CA LYS A 282 -44.43 -19.67 2.69
C LYS A 282 -43.05 -20.30 2.54
N THR A 283 -42.08 -19.58 1.98
CA THR A 283 -40.70 -20.07 1.84
C THR A 283 -40.00 -20.14 3.19
N ASN A 284 -39.39 -21.29 3.51
CA ASN A 284 -38.53 -21.50 4.69
C ASN A 284 -37.06 -21.80 4.32
N ASP A 285 -36.69 -21.69 3.04
CA ASP A 285 -35.33 -21.96 2.55
C ASP A 285 -34.48 -20.68 2.55
N ILE A 286 -33.43 -20.67 3.37
CA ILE A 286 -32.59 -19.50 3.68
C ILE A 286 -31.97 -18.89 2.42
N ASN A 287 -31.53 -19.72 1.46
CA ASN A 287 -30.84 -19.25 0.26
C ASN A 287 -31.74 -18.39 -0.65
N ASN A 288 -33.07 -18.56 -0.57
CA ASN A 288 -34.02 -17.80 -1.38
C ASN A 288 -34.37 -16.45 -0.74
N PHE A 289 -34.10 -16.24 0.56
CA PHE A 289 -34.45 -14.97 1.23
C PHE A 289 -33.66 -13.79 0.71
N ASP A 290 -32.40 -13.93 0.31
CA ASP A 290 -31.64 -12.81 -0.23
C ASP A 290 -32.15 -12.38 -1.62
N SER A 291 -32.64 -13.33 -2.45
CA SER A 291 -33.35 -13.02 -3.69
C SER A 291 -34.69 -12.31 -3.42
N ILE A 292 -35.50 -12.81 -2.48
CA ILE A 292 -36.79 -12.22 -2.11
C ILE A 292 -36.61 -10.81 -1.51
N ILE A 293 -35.59 -10.60 -0.66
CA ILE A 293 -35.25 -9.28 -0.09
C ILE A 293 -34.78 -8.32 -1.19
N THR A 294 -33.99 -8.79 -2.16
CA THR A 294 -33.55 -7.97 -3.29
C THR A 294 -34.73 -7.51 -4.15
N GLU A 295 -35.64 -8.42 -4.51
CA GLU A 295 -36.88 -8.07 -5.24
C GLU A 295 -37.75 -7.06 -4.47
N TRP A 296 -37.96 -7.25 -3.16
CA TRP A 296 -38.67 -6.26 -2.34
C TRP A 296 -37.96 -4.90 -2.23
N LEU A 297 -36.62 -4.87 -2.21
CA LEU A 297 -35.84 -3.63 -2.23
C LEU A 297 -35.92 -2.94 -3.60
N GLU A 298 -35.96 -3.69 -4.70
CA GLU A 298 -36.19 -3.14 -6.03
C GLU A 298 -37.61 -2.57 -6.17
N VAL A 299 -38.64 -3.25 -5.65
CA VAL A 299 -40.01 -2.72 -5.55
C VAL A 299 -40.04 -1.42 -4.75
N LEU A 300 -39.36 -1.37 -3.59
CA LEU A 300 -39.25 -0.17 -2.77
C LEU A 300 -38.55 0.99 -3.50
N ASN A 301 -37.48 0.71 -4.25
CA ASN A 301 -36.75 1.72 -5.01
C ASN A 301 -37.57 2.24 -6.20
N LEU A 302 -38.25 1.37 -6.95
CA LEU A 302 -39.18 1.77 -8.00
C LEU A 302 -40.30 2.65 -7.43
N HIS A 303 -40.87 2.28 -6.28
CA HIS A 303 -41.92 3.05 -5.63
C HIS A 303 -41.45 4.42 -5.13
N LYS A 304 -40.21 4.54 -4.61
CA LYS A 304 -39.61 5.84 -4.27
C LYS A 304 -39.43 6.73 -5.50
N VAL A 305 -38.88 6.19 -6.58
CA VAL A 305 -38.71 6.94 -7.85
C VAL A 305 -40.06 7.33 -8.46
N ASP A 306 -41.09 6.49 -8.34
CA ASP A 306 -42.45 6.81 -8.75
C ASP A 306 -43.06 7.94 -7.91
N THR A 307 -42.82 7.92 -6.60
CA THR A 307 -43.32 8.96 -5.68
C THR A 307 -42.57 10.29 -5.86
N GLU A 308 -41.26 10.27 -6.08
CA GLU A 308 -40.44 11.47 -6.35
C GLU A 308 -40.82 12.15 -7.68
N LYS A 309 -41.13 11.38 -8.72
CA LYS A 309 -41.60 11.92 -10.02
C LYS A 309 -42.97 12.59 -9.94
N ASN A 310 -43.81 12.09 -9.03
CA ASN A 310 -45.21 12.48 -8.87
C ASN A 310 -45.43 13.23 -7.54
N GLN A 311 -44.39 13.90 -7.04
CA GLN A 311 -44.42 14.60 -5.75
C GLN A 311 -45.30 15.87 -5.77
N ASP A 312 -45.52 16.43 -6.96
CA ASP A 312 -46.37 17.61 -7.21
C ASP A 312 -47.81 17.23 -7.64
N ASP A 313 -48.25 15.98 -7.46
CA ASP A 313 -49.63 15.56 -7.76
C ASP A 313 -50.63 16.16 -6.76
N ASP A 314 -51.54 17.02 -7.23
CA ASP A 314 -52.66 17.58 -6.46
C ASP A 314 -53.74 16.54 -6.08
N ASP A 315 -53.64 15.30 -6.58
CA ASP A 315 -54.63 14.24 -6.37
C ASP A 315 -54.41 13.49 -5.05
N LEU A 316 -55.18 13.89 -4.04
CA LEU A 316 -55.13 13.34 -2.67
C LEU A 316 -55.35 11.82 -2.62
N ASP A 317 -56.17 11.24 -3.49
CA ASP A 317 -56.43 9.80 -3.51
C ASP A 317 -55.20 9.04 -4.03
N GLN A 318 -54.47 9.61 -5.01
CA GLN A 318 -53.22 9.04 -5.49
C GLN A 318 -52.11 9.10 -4.43
N VAL A 319 -51.99 10.24 -3.73
CA VAL A 319 -51.03 10.41 -2.62
C VAL A 319 -51.33 9.41 -1.49
N GLN A 320 -52.60 9.23 -1.12
CA GLN A 320 -53.00 8.25 -0.10
C GLN A 320 -52.71 6.81 -0.55
N ASN A 321 -53.03 6.44 -1.80
CA ASN A 321 -52.75 5.11 -2.34
C ASN A 321 -51.24 4.80 -2.40
N ARG A 322 -50.40 5.79 -2.76
CA ARG A 322 -48.94 5.66 -2.69
C ARG A 322 -48.45 5.45 -1.24
N ALA A 323 -48.98 6.19 -0.26
CA ALA A 323 -48.60 6.02 1.15
C ALA A 323 -48.98 4.64 1.73
N ILE A 324 -50.17 4.12 1.39
CA ILE A 324 -50.59 2.76 1.78
C ILE A 324 -49.70 1.70 1.13
N LEU A 325 -49.35 1.87 -0.15
CA LEU A 325 -48.43 0.99 -0.88
C LEU A 325 -47.02 0.97 -0.27
N LEU A 326 -46.48 2.14 0.11
CA LEU A 326 -45.20 2.22 0.84
C LEU A 326 -45.22 1.43 2.16
N THR A 327 -46.32 1.55 2.91
CA THR A 327 -46.51 0.83 4.18
C THR A 327 -46.56 -0.68 3.96
N TYR A 328 -47.34 -1.14 2.96
CA TYR A 328 -47.42 -2.55 2.56
C TYR A 328 -46.05 -3.13 2.17
N ILE A 329 -45.28 -2.41 1.34
CA ILE A 329 -43.94 -2.83 0.91
C ILE A 329 -43.00 -2.96 2.11
N ASN A 330 -42.93 -1.92 2.97
CA ASN A 330 -42.03 -1.93 4.13
C ASN A 330 -42.42 -3.00 5.17
N TYR A 331 -43.72 -3.19 5.43
CA TYR A 331 -44.22 -4.23 6.33
C TYR A 331 -43.75 -5.62 5.89
N ASN A 332 -43.99 -5.98 4.62
CA ASN A 332 -43.61 -7.30 4.08
C ASN A 332 -42.09 -7.50 4.00
N LEU A 333 -41.34 -6.44 3.64
CA LEU A 333 -39.87 -6.44 3.62
C LEU A 333 -39.28 -6.67 5.04
N LEU A 334 -39.82 -5.99 6.06
CA LEU A 334 -39.36 -6.14 7.44
C LEU A 334 -39.68 -7.53 8.01
N PHE A 335 -40.89 -8.06 7.75
CA PHE A 335 -41.22 -9.44 8.13
C PHE A 335 -40.35 -10.50 7.41
N THR A 336 -40.00 -10.26 6.14
CA THR A 336 -39.08 -11.13 5.37
C THR A 336 -37.68 -11.15 6.01
N LYS A 337 -37.13 -9.98 6.38
CA LYS A 337 -35.86 -9.88 7.11
C LYS A 337 -35.93 -10.59 8.48
N LEU A 338 -37.01 -10.36 9.23
CA LEU A 338 -37.24 -10.97 10.55
C LEU A 338 -37.24 -12.51 10.45
N LYS A 339 -37.96 -13.08 9.47
CA LYS A 339 -38.00 -14.53 9.26
C LYS A 339 -36.63 -15.11 8.89
N ARG A 340 -35.88 -14.45 8.01
CA ARG A 340 -34.49 -14.86 7.66
C ARG A 340 -33.62 -14.90 8.91
N ASP A 341 -33.66 -13.85 9.73
CA ASP A 341 -32.81 -13.73 10.91
C ASP A 341 -33.17 -14.78 11.99
N LEU A 342 -34.45 -15.19 12.09
CA LEU A 342 -34.89 -16.33 12.91
C LEU A 342 -34.35 -17.67 12.41
N LEU A 343 -34.35 -17.90 11.09
CA LEU A 343 -33.79 -19.14 10.51
C LEU A 343 -32.27 -19.22 10.72
N LEU A 344 -31.56 -18.08 10.65
CA LEU A 344 -30.13 -17.97 10.98
C LEU A 344 -29.85 -18.28 12.46
N ILE A 345 -30.68 -17.80 13.40
CA ILE A 345 -30.59 -18.19 14.82
C ILE A 345 -30.74 -19.71 14.98
N GLY A 346 -31.67 -20.33 14.24
CA GLY A 346 -31.85 -21.79 14.23
C GLY A 346 -30.62 -22.58 13.78
N GLN A 347 -29.85 -22.07 12.82
CA GLN A 347 -28.59 -22.68 12.40
C GLN A 347 -27.47 -22.48 13.45
N LEU A 348 -27.33 -21.27 13.99
CA LEU A 348 -26.26 -20.93 14.95
C LEU A 348 -26.42 -21.65 16.30
N ALA A 349 -27.64 -22.02 16.69
CA ALA A 349 -27.90 -22.84 17.87
C ALA A 349 -27.12 -24.17 17.88
N ASN A 350 -26.82 -24.74 16.70
CA ASN A 350 -26.02 -25.96 16.57
C ASN A 350 -24.51 -25.75 16.82
N VAL A 351 -24.01 -24.52 16.60
CA VAL A 351 -22.58 -24.18 16.67
C VAL A 351 -22.17 -23.69 18.07
N LYS A 352 -23.15 -23.41 18.95
CA LYS A 352 -22.98 -22.92 20.34
C LYS A 352 -22.32 -21.54 20.46
N ASP A 353 -22.47 -20.67 19.48
CA ASP A 353 -22.06 -19.25 19.60
C ASP A 353 -23.20 -18.39 20.16
N ASN A 354 -23.31 -18.37 21.49
CA ASN A 354 -24.33 -17.60 22.20
C ASN A 354 -24.20 -16.08 21.97
N LYS A 355 -23.02 -15.58 21.60
CA LYS A 355 -22.76 -14.14 21.44
C LYS A 355 -23.42 -13.62 20.16
N ASP A 356 -23.28 -14.36 19.05
CA ASP A 356 -23.91 -13.98 17.80
C ASP A 356 -25.44 -14.21 17.80
N ILE A 357 -25.93 -15.21 18.53
CA ILE A 357 -27.38 -15.38 18.78
C ILE A 357 -27.95 -14.16 19.54
N ILE A 358 -27.26 -13.66 20.57
CA ILE A 358 -27.68 -12.44 21.29
C ILE A 358 -27.65 -11.21 20.36
N ARG A 359 -26.67 -11.12 19.44
CA ARG A 359 -26.60 -10.05 18.43
C ARG A 359 -27.79 -10.08 17.47
N LEU A 360 -28.18 -11.26 16.98
CA LEU A 360 -29.34 -11.41 16.10
C LEU A 360 -30.66 -11.12 16.81
N TYR A 361 -30.85 -11.56 18.07
CA TYR A 361 -32.05 -11.19 18.83
C TYR A 361 -32.16 -9.66 19.07
N ASN A 362 -31.05 -8.95 19.28
CA ASN A 362 -31.09 -7.48 19.32
C ASN A 362 -31.52 -6.88 17.97
N GLY A 363 -31.03 -7.43 16.85
CA GLY A 363 -31.46 -7.02 15.50
C GLY A 363 -32.96 -7.25 15.26
N ILE A 364 -33.49 -8.41 15.65
CA ILE A 364 -34.92 -8.73 15.58
C ILE A 364 -35.75 -7.74 16.43
N ILE A 365 -35.30 -7.40 17.64
CA ILE A 365 -35.97 -6.39 18.48
C ILE A 365 -36.03 -5.03 17.76
N THR A 366 -34.94 -4.59 17.14
CA THR A 366 -34.92 -3.36 16.33
C THR A 366 -35.87 -3.44 15.13
N ILE A 367 -35.93 -4.59 14.41
CA ILE A 367 -36.89 -4.78 13.30
C ILE A 367 -38.34 -4.72 13.78
N VAL A 368 -38.65 -5.26 14.97
CA VAL A 368 -40.00 -5.18 15.57
C VAL A 368 -40.33 -3.75 16.03
N GLN A 369 -39.34 -2.98 16.47
CA GLN A 369 -39.50 -1.54 16.74
C GLN A 369 -39.78 -0.76 15.43
N GLU A 370 -38.99 -0.98 14.38
CA GLU A 370 -39.24 -0.40 13.04
C GLU A 370 -40.64 -0.76 12.50
N LEU A 371 -41.13 -1.97 12.75
CA LEU A 371 -42.48 -2.41 12.39
C LEU A 371 -43.58 -1.65 13.16
N LYS A 372 -43.36 -1.31 14.43
CA LYS A 372 -44.30 -0.53 15.26
C LYS A 372 -44.35 0.95 14.84
N ASP A 373 -43.23 1.47 14.33
CA ASP A 373 -43.08 2.85 13.88
C ASP A 373 -43.63 3.09 12.45
N LEU A 374 -44.10 2.04 11.76
CA LEU A 374 -44.69 2.19 10.42
C LEU A 374 -46.00 3.01 10.43
N PRO A 375 -46.18 3.95 9.49
CA PRO A 375 -47.39 4.76 9.43
C PRO A 375 -48.63 3.88 9.20
N GLY A 376 -49.65 4.05 10.04
CA GLY A 376 -50.85 3.21 10.06
C GLY A 376 -50.80 2.03 11.04
N VAL A 377 -49.62 1.54 11.44
CA VAL A 377 -49.51 0.46 12.45
C VAL A 377 -49.80 0.99 13.86
N TYR A 378 -49.36 2.20 14.18
CA TYR A 378 -49.67 2.87 15.47
C TYR A 378 -51.18 3.03 15.73
N ASN A 379 -51.99 3.14 14.67
CA ASN A 379 -53.45 3.32 14.76
C ASN A 379 -54.23 1.98 14.83
N ASP A 380 -53.56 0.85 14.63
CA ASP A 380 -54.15 -0.49 14.71
C ASP A 380 -53.81 -1.09 16.09
N GLU A 381 -54.65 -0.80 17.09
CA GLU A 381 -54.37 -1.16 18.49
C GLU A 381 -54.08 -2.67 18.69
N ASP A 382 -54.75 -3.54 17.93
CA ASP A 382 -54.57 -4.99 18.04
C ASP A 382 -53.25 -5.47 17.41
N LEU A 383 -52.84 -4.88 16.29
CA LEU A 383 -51.53 -5.14 15.67
C LEU A 383 -50.39 -4.54 16.51
N TYR A 384 -50.53 -3.30 16.99
CA TYR A 384 -49.53 -2.65 17.84
C TYR A 384 -49.36 -3.38 19.18
N PHE A 385 -50.45 -3.81 19.81
CA PHE A 385 -50.42 -4.67 21.00
C PHE A 385 -49.68 -5.99 20.73
N SER A 386 -49.99 -6.65 19.62
CA SER A 386 -49.36 -7.92 19.25
C SER A 386 -47.87 -7.75 18.95
N LEU A 387 -47.46 -6.69 18.26
CA LEU A 387 -46.04 -6.36 17.99
C LEU A 387 -45.29 -5.98 19.28
N SER A 388 -45.92 -5.24 20.20
CA SER A 388 -45.35 -4.90 21.51
C SER A 388 -45.09 -6.15 22.36
N ASN A 389 -45.98 -7.14 22.30
CA ASN A 389 -45.76 -8.43 22.94
C ASN A 389 -44.72 -9.29 22.19
N LEU A 390 -44.62 -9.19 20.86
CA LEU A 390 -43.58 -9.86 20.06
C LEU A 390 -42.17 -9.35 20.43
N GLU A 391 -42.04 -8.03 20.65
CA GLU A 391 -40.81 -7.38 21.15
C GLU A 391 -40.41 -7.93 22.53
N LYS A 392 -41.37 -8.07 23.45
CA LYS A 392 -41.17 -8.69 24.77
C LYS A 392 -40.76 -10.15 24.64
N PHE A 393 -41.42 -10.94 23.79
CA PHE A 393 -41.11 -12.34 23.57
C PHE A 393 -39.66 -12.56 23.10
N PHE A 394 -39.19 -11.80 22.11
CA PHE A 394 -37.80 -11.90 21.67
C PHE A 394 -36.81 -11.34 22.69
N THR A 395 -37.22 -10.37 23.52
CA THR A 395 -36.44 -9.91 24.69
C THR A 395 -36.29 -11.02 25.74
N PHE A 396 -37.35 -11.77 26.04
CA PHE A 396 -37.27 -12.93 26.94
C PHE A 396 -36.45 -14.09 26.36
N LYS A 397 -36.55 -14.35 25.05
CA LYS A 397 -35.67 -15.33 24.37
C LYS A 397 -34.20 -14.92 24.39
N LYS A 398 -33.88 -13.63 24.29
CA LYS A 398 -32.52 -13.11 24.52
C LYS A 398 -32.06 -13.35 25.96
N TYR A 399 -32.92 -13.09 26.95
CA TYR A 399 -32.60 -13.34 28.35
C TYR A 399 -32.44 -14.83 28.69
N GLN A 400 -33.17 -15.74 28.03
CA GLN A 400 -32.94 -17.20 28.12
C GLN A 400 -31.48 -17.54 27.75
N ILE A 401 -30.99 -17.11 26.59
CA ILE A 401 -29.61 -17.41 26.13
C ILE A 401 -28.54 -16.83 27.06
N ILE A 402 -28.79 -15.66 27.65
CA ILE A 402 -27.92 -15.08 28.68
C ILE A 402 -27.92 -15.95 29.93
N ALA A 403 -29.10 -16.37 30.42
CA ALA A 403 -29.21 -17.24 31.59
C ALA A 403 -28.54 -18.60 31.38
N GLU A 404 -28.63 -19.21 30.20
CA GLU A 404 -27.90 -20.44 29.82
C GLU A 404 -26.38 -20.22 29.79
N SER A 405 -25.92 -19.04 29.35
CA SER A 405 -24.50 -18.70 29.37
C SER A 405 -23.94 -18.61 30.80
N TYR A 406 -24.75 -18.19 31.78
CA TYR A 406 -24.39 -18.27 33.20
C TYR A 406 -24.37 -19.71 33.73
N GLN A 407 -25.26 -20.61 33.26
CA GLN A 407 -25.23 -22.03 33.62
C GLN A 407 -23.93 -22.71 33.19
N VAL A 408 -23.43 -22.41 31.98
CA VAL A 408 -22.16 -22.96 31.47
C VAL A 408 -20.96 -22.56 32.34
N LYS A 409 -21.03 -21.40 33.02
CA LYS A 409 -20.01 -20.93 33.97
C LYS A 409 -20.28 -21.33 35.42
N ALA A 410 -21.23 -22.23 35.66
CA ALA A 410 -21.69 -22.67 36.98
C ALA A 410 -22.25 -21.55 37.88
N LEU A 411 -22.61 -20.40 37.32
CA LEU A 411 -23.21 -19.28 38.04
C LEU A 411 -24.74 -19.45 38.11
N PHE A 412 -25.16 -20.51 38.82
CA PHE A 412 -26.56 -20.95 38.89
C PHE A 412 -27.47 -19.96 39.63
N GLY A 413 -26.94 -19.17 40.57
CA GLY A 413 -27.73 -18.18 41.32
C GLY A 413 -28.13 -16.97 40.47
N GLU A 414 -27.20 -16.47 39.67
CA GLU A 414 -27.39 -15.41 38.69
C GLU A 414 -28.35 -15.87 37.58
N SER A 415 -28.14 -17.08 37.07
CA SER A 415 -29.02 -17.71 36.08
C SER A 415 -30.46 -17.86 36.61
N LEU A 416 -30.64 -18.31 37.86
CA LEU A 416 -31.95 -18.48 38.49
C LEU A 416 -32.74 -17.16 38.57
N LYS A 417 -32.09 -16.05 38.98
CA LYS A 417 -32.73 -14.72 39.03
C LYS A 417 -33.29 -14.28 37.68
N ILE A 418 -32.54 -14.50 36.60
CA ILE A 418 -32.98 -14.13 35.24
C ILE A 418 -34.20 -14.96 34.83
N TYR A 419 -34.20 -16.27 35.10
CA TYR A 419 -35.36 -17.11 34.80
C TYR A 419 -36.60 -16.79 35.65
N GLN A 420 -36.44 -16.41 36.92
CA GLN A 420 -37.55 -15.97 37.76
C GLN A 420 -38.18 -14.67 37.23
N TYR A 421 -37.36 -13.69 36.83
CA TYR A 421 -37.84 -12.47 36.18
C TYR A 421 -38.64 -12.77 34.89
N ILE A 422 -38.17 -13.72 34.06
CA ILE A 422 -38.90 -14.15 32.86
C ILE A 422 -40.26 -14.81 33.22
N ASP A 423 -40.32 -15.67 34.24
CA ASP A 423 -41.57 -16.35 34.64
C ASP A 423 -42.58 -15.38 35.29
N GLU A 424 -42.11 -14.38 36.03
CA GLU A 424 -42.94 -13.30 36.59
C GLU A 424 -43.60 -12.47 35.48
N GLU A 425 -42.82 -11.96 34.52
CA GLU A 425 -43.32 -11.13 33.40
C GLU A 425 -44.21 -11.93 32.42
N ILE A 426 -43.88 -13.18 32.11
CA ILE A 426 -44.69 -14.05 31.22
C ILE A 426 -45.99 -14.54 31.90
N SER A 427 -46.11 -14.40 33.23
CA SER A 427 -47.30 -14.86 33.96
C SER A 427 -48.49 -13.91 33.95
N ILE A 428 -48.37 -12.72 33.34
CA ILE A 428 -49.34 -11.62 33.47
C ILE A 428 -50.47 -11.64 32.40
N ALA A 429 -50.37 -12.42 31.32
CA ALA A 429 -51.33 -12.41 30.21
C ALA A 429 -51.89 -13.81 29.85
N ASP A 430 -53.21 -13.87 29.61
CA ASP A 430 -53.93 -15.08 29.15
C ASP A 430 -53.99 -15.20 27.61
N GLU A 431 -54.03 -14.07 26.87
CA GLU A 431 -53.85 -14.01 25.42
C GLU A 431 -52.67 -13.08 25.08
N PHE A 432 -51.69 -13.56 24.32
CA PHE A 432 -50.41 -12.87 24.11
C PHE A 432 -50.32 -12.16 22.75
N TYR A 433 -50.89 -12.75 21.69
CA TYR A 433 -51.13 -12.09 20.40
C TYR A 433 -52.62 -12.10 20.05
N LYS A 434 -53.10 -10.97 19.53
CA LYS A 434 -54.45 -10.79 18.97
C LYS A 434 -54.51 -10.90 17.44
N THR A 435 -53.37 -10.74 16.77
CA THR A 435 -53.24 -10.79 15.30
C THR A 435 -52.19 -11.80 14.88
N ASP A 436 -52.47 -12.57 13.84
CA ASP A 436 -51.49 -13.48 13.23
C ASP A 436 -50.46 -12.72 12.38
N PHE A 437 -49.22 -13.23 12.39
CA PHE A 437 -48.10 -12.63 11.67
C PHE A 437 -47.74 -13.42 10.40
N PRO A 438 -47.22 -12.75 9.34
CA PRO A 438 -46.60 -13.43 8.20
C PRO A 438 -45.54 -14.46 8.63
N PHE A 439 -45.38 -15.52 7.84
CA PHE A 439 -44.44 -16.64 8.10
C PHE A 439 -44.61 -17.41 9.42
N GLU A 440 -45.69 -17.21 10.18
CA GLU A 440 -45.88 -17.80 11.53
C GLU A 440 -44.69 -17.51 12.47
N VAL A 441 -44.16 -16.28 12.41
CA VAL A 441 -42.97 -15.81 13.16
C VAL A 441 -43.02 -16.16 14.66
N SER A 442 -44.21 -16.06 15.27
CA SER A 442 -44.48 -16.53 16.62
C SER A 442 -45.97 -16.83 16.76
N THR A 443 -46.34 -17.82 17.59
CA THR A 443 -47.74 -18.17 17.84
C THR A 443 -48.01 -18.34 19.34
N ASN A 444 -49.27 -18.14 19.76
CA ASN A 444 -49.70 -18.32 21.16
C ASN A 444 -49.35 -19.74 21.70
N VAL A 445 -49.33 -20.77 20.83
CA VAL A 445 -48.91 -22.14 21.17
C VAL A 445 -47.41 -22.21 21.53
N GLN A 446 -46.54 -21.55 20.76
CA GLN A 446 -45.10 -21.51 21.03
C GLN A 446 -44.78 -20.82 22.36
N ILE A 447 -45.55 -19.80 22.74
CA ILE A 447 -45.41 -19.10 24.03
C ILE A 447 -45.85 -19.98 25.20
N ALA A 448 -46.94 -20.74 25.05
CA ALA A 448 -47.36 -21.71 26.07
C ALA A 448 -46.29 -22.78 26.33
N LEU A 449 -45.66 -23.29 25.26
CA LEU A 449 -44.51 -24.21 25.36
C LEU A 449 -43.30 -23.53 26.01
N PHE A 450 -42.99 -22.28 25.66
CA PHE A 450 -41.89 -21.52 26.25
C PHE A 450 -42.09 -21.27 27.76
N LYS A 451 -43.32 -20.96 28.21
CA LYS A 451 -43.66 -20.81 29.64
C LYS A 451 -43.41 -22.11 30.42
N GLN A 452 -43.71 -23.28 29.83
CA GLN A 452 -43.37 -24.57 30.43
C GLN A 452 -41.86 -24.84 30.45
N GLU A 453 -41.14 -24.45 29.38
CA GLU A 453 -39.69 -24.57 29.27
C GLU A 453 -38.96 -23.77 30.37
N ILE A 454 -39.36 -22.52 30.60
CA ILE A 454 -38.80 -21.65 31.64
C ILE A 454 -38.98 -22.26 33.03
N LYS A 455 -40.19 -22.75 33.36
CA LYS A 455 -40.45 -23.40 34.66
C LYS A 455 -39.58 -24.65 34.88
N LYS A 456 -39.32 -25.43 33.82
CA LYS A 456 -38.38 -26.56 33.86
C LYS A 456 -36.94 -26.10 34.11
N LYS A 457 -36.50 -25.00 33.49
CA LYS A 457 -35.15 -24.42 33.66
C LYS A 457 -34.94 -23.84 35.07
N ILE A 458 -35.96 -23.23 35.67
CA ILE A 458 -35.95 -22.78 37.08
C ILE A 458 -35.66 -23.96 38.01
N LEU A 459 -36.44 -25.05 37.90
CA LEU A 459 -36.27 -26.25 38.71
C LEU A 459 -34.85 -26.85 38.54
N GLN A 460 -34.39 -26.95 37.29
CA GLN A 460 -33.04 -27.46 36.98
C GLN A 460 -31.94 -26.63 37.66
N ASN A 461 -32.02 -25.30 37.59
CA ASN A 461 -31.06 -24.40 38.26
C ASN A 461 -31.07 -24.52 39.78
N GLN A 462 -32.25 -24.67 40.39
CA GLN A 462 -32.37 -24.86 41.83
C GLN A 462 -31.65 -26.14 42.28
N ILE A 463 -31.85 -27.25 41.54
CA ILE A 463 -31.17 -28.53 41.80
C ILE A 463 -29.65 -28.40 41.61
N SER A 464 -29.19 -27.80 40.50
CA SER A 464 -27.75 -27.61 40.24
C SER A 464 -27.06 -26.72 41.28
N SER A 465 -27.73 -25.65 41.74
CA SER A 465 -27.20 -24.77 42.80
C SER A 465 -27.10 -25.47 44.15
N GLN A 466 -28.05 -26.36 44.49
CA GLN A 466 -27.96 -27.21 45.69
C GLN A 466 -26.83 -28.23 45.56
N PHE A 467 -26.66 -28.85 44.39
CA PHE A 467 -25.59 -29.83 44.15
C PHE A 467 -24.19 -29.22 44.27
N GLU A 468 -23.95 -28.01 43.76
CA GLU A 468 -22.65 -27.35 43.94
C GLU A 468 -22.33 -27.04 45.40
N LYS A 469 -23.31 -26.58 46.18
CA LYS A 469 -23.13 -26.37 47.64
C LYS A 469 -22.78 -27.67 48.39
N SER A 470 -23.09 -28.84 47.82
CA SER A 470 -22.77 -30.15 48.41
C SER A 470 -21.35 -30.67 48.09
N LYS A 471 -20.60 -30.06 47.16
CA LYS A 471 -19.23 -30.51 46.81
C LYS A 471 -18.17 -30.32 47.90
N GLY A 472 -18.52 -29.68 49.02
CA GLY A 472 -17.65 -29.49 50.17
C GLY A 472 -17.61 -30.67 51.16
N THR A 473 -17.33 -31.91 50.73
CA THR A 473 -16.74 -32.98 51.57
C THR A 473 -16.56 -34.33 50.82
N SER A 474 -15.32 -34.82 50.79
CA SER A 474 -14.85 -36.24 50.79
C SER A 474 -13.70 -36.48 49.79
N ASN A 475 -12.74 -37.31 50.21
CA ASN A 475 -11.51 -37.62 49.47
C ASN A 475 -11.62 -38.97 48.73
N TYR A 476 -10.95 -39.06 47.58
CA TYR A 476 -10.73 -40.26 46.74
C TYR A 476 -11.99 -40.81 46.04
N THR A 477 -11.96 -41.47 44.87
CA THR A 477 -10.88 -42.04 44.02
C THR A 477 -11.11 -41.59 42.55
N ILE A 478 -10.35 -41.94 41.49
CA ILE A 478 -9.22 -42.87 41.31
C ILE A 478 -8.26 -42.37 40.22
N GLU A 479 -7.02 -42.86 40.19
CA GLU A 479 -5.96 -42.40 39.27
C GLU A 479 -5.45 -43.56 38.37
N ASN A 480 -5.74 -43.54 37.05
CA ASN A 480 -4.85 -44.04 35.96
C ASN A 480 -5.57 -44.09 34.59
N LEU A 481 -4.94 -43.54 33.55
CA LEU A 481 -5.43 -43.52 32.15
C LEU A 481 -4.91 -44.67 31.27
N ASN A 482 -4.02 -45.52 31.78
CA ASN A 482 -3.28 -46.53 31.00
C ASN A 482 -4.00 -47.90 30.86
N LYS A 483 -5.33 -47.92 30.82
CA LYS A 483 -6.13 -49.13 30.54
C LYS A 483 -7.25 -48.83 29.54
N TYR A 484 -7.09 -49.30 28.31
CA TYR A 484 -8.18 -49.41 27.34
C TYR A 484 -8.82 -50.81 27.40
N PRO A 485 -10.16 -50.93 27.34
CA PRO A 485 -10.81 -52.22 27.19
C PRO A 485 -10.71 -52.72 25.74
N SER A 486 -10.31 -53.98 25.56
CA SER A 486 -10.31 -54.67 24.28
C SER A 486 -11.73 -55.06 23.86
N GLY A 487 -12.12 -54.82 22.60
CA GLY A 487 -13.40 -55.36 22.10
C GLY A 487 -14.06 -54.70 20.88
N LEU A 488 -13.53 -53.61 20.31
CA LEU A 488 -14.15 -52.95 19.15
C LEU A 488 -13.23 -52.98 17.93
N SER A 489 -13.67 -53.71 16.90
CA SER A 489 -12.99 -53.90 15.62
C SER A 489 -13.23 -52.71 14.68
N ILE A 490 -12.15 -52.28 14.02
CA ILE A 490 -12.21 -51.31 12.92
C ILE A 490 -12.90 -51.98 11.72
N VAL A 491 -13.93 -51.34 11.17
CA VAL A 491 -14.44 -51.67 9.83
C VAL A 491 -13.79 -50.76 8.80
N ASN A 492 -13.26 -51.38 7.75
CA ASN A 492 -12.45 -50.73 6.73
C ASN A 492 -13.31 -49.95 5.71
N LEU A 493 -12.68 -48.90 5.17
CA LEU A 493 -12.86 -48.26 3.85
C LEU A 493 -13.87 -48.91 2.87
N ASN A 494 -14.62 -48.08 2.13
CA ASN A 494 -14.53 -48.06 0.66
C ASN A 494 -15.31 -46.93 -0.05
N LYS A 495 -14.73 -46.44 -1.17
CA LYS A 495 -15.26 -45.55 -2.23
C LYS A 495 -15.59 -44.09 -1.88
N LEU A 496 -14.77 -43.16 -2.39
CA LEU A 496 -15.07 -42.41 -3.64
C LEU A 496 -13.83 -41.60 -4.12
N GLU A 497 -13.94 -41.00 -5.31
CA GLU A 497 -12.83 -40.71 -6.24
C GLU A 497 -12.08 -39.37 -6.03
N PRO A 498 -10.87 -39.20 -6.60
CA PRO A 498 -10.16 -37.92 -6.55
C PRO A 498 -10.78 -36.87 -7.50
N VAL A 499 -11.42 -35.86 -6.92
CA VAL A 499 -11.77 -34.60 -7.63
C VAL A 499 -10.56 -33.66 -7.61
N MET A 500 -10.34 -32.91 -8.70
CA MET A 500 -9.20 -31.99 -8.80
C MET A 500 -9.26 -30.82 -7.80
N CYS A 501 -8.09 -30.29 -7.47
CA CYS A 501 -7.87 -29.34 -6.39
C CYS A 501 -8.71 -28.05 -6.51
N LYS A 502 -9.50 -27.71 -5.47
CA LYS A 502 -10.01 -26.35 -5.28
C LYS A 502 -8.86 -25.38 -4.90
N PRO A 503 -8.99 -24.06 -5.21
CA PRO A 503 -8.03 -23.04 -4.80
C PRO A 503 -7.94 -22.89 -3.28
N VAL A 504 -6.93 -22.14 -2.80
CA VAL A 504 -6.59 -22.03 -1.37
C VAL A 504 -7.68 -21.27 -0.60
N LEU A 505 -8.59 -22.02 0.02
CA LEU A 505 -9.52 -21.48 1.01
C LEU A 505 -8.78 -21.27 2.34
N PHE A 506 -8.86 -20.07 2.92
CA PHE A 506 -8.45 -19.87 4.31
C PHE A 506 -9.61 -20.21 5.23
N ASP A 507 -9.38 -21.10 6.19
CA ASP A 507 -10.34 -21.40 7.25
C ASP A 507 -10.48 -20.19 8.19
N VAL A 508 -11.43 -19.31 7.86
CA VAL A 508 -11.71 -18.11 8.66
C VAL A 508 -12.38 -18.49 9.98
N ALA A 509 -13.06 -19.65 10.07
CA ALA A 509 -13.67 -20.12 11.31
C ALA A 509 -12.64 -20.37 12.41
N PHE A 510 -11.41 -20.77 12.06
CA PHE A 510 -10.30 -20.89 13.01
C PHE A 510 -9.96 -19.56 13.73
N ASN A 511 -10.27 -18.39 13.14
CA ASN A 511 -10.10 -17.08 13.80
C ASN A 511 -11.23 -16.75 14.80
N TYR A 512 -12.38 -17.43 14.72
CA TYR A 512 -13.53 -17.22 15.60
C TYR A 512 -13.58 -18.20 16.78
N ILE A 513 -12.73 -19.24 16.80
CA ILE A 513 -12.55 -20.12 17.96
C ILE A 513 -11.76 -19.39 19.06
N SER A 514 -12.44 -18.59 19.88
CA SER A 514 -11.86 -17.96 21.08
C SER A 514 -12.18 -18.77 22.35
N TYR A 515 -11.15 -19.27 23.02
CA TYR A 515 -11.30 -19.91 24.33
C TYR A 515 -11.52 -18.86 25.44
N ASP A 516 -12.71 -18.86 26.04
CA ASP A 516 -13.11 -17.89 27.07
C ASP A 516 -12.53 -18.26 28.46
N LEU A 517 -11.24 -17.95 28.66
CA LEU A 517 -10.51 -18.23 29.90
C LEU A 517 -10.59 -17.05 30.90
N GLY A 518 -11.48 -17.20 31.89
CA GLY A 518 -11.37 -16.66 33.25
C GLY A 518 -10.92 -15.21 33.44
N LYS A 519 -11.89 -14.30 33.67
CA LYS A 519 -11.61 -12.97 34.24
C LYS A 519 -11.07 -13.09 35.68
N SER A 520 -9.96 -12.42 35.97
CA SER A 520 -9.65 -11.92 37.30
C SER A 520 -9.60 -10.38 37.25
N GLU A 521 -10.24 -9.74 38.22
CA GLU A 521 -10.29 -8.28 38.29
C GLU A 521 -8.93 -7.72 38.75
N GLN A 522 -8.34 -6.83 37.95
CA GLN A 522 -7.35 -5.86 38.45
C GLN A 522 -7.63 -4.48 37.87
N THR A 523 -7.46 -3.48 38.74
CA THR A 523 -7.77 -2.07 38.55
C THR A 523 -6.95 -1.42 37.43
N LYS A 524 -7.57 -0.50 36.68
CA LYS A 524 -6.91 0.28 35.61
C LYS A 524 -5.75 1.12 36.16
N PRO A 525 -4.50 0.94 35.67
CA PRO A 525 -3.45 1.94 35.81
C PRO A 525 -3.46 2.89 34.60
N THR A 526 -3.11 4.15 34.83
CA THR A 526 -3.00 5.20 33.83
C THR A 526 -1.92 4.88 32.79
N ILE A 527 -2.26 4.85 31.50
CA ILE A 527 -1.29 4.59 30.43
C ILE A 527 -0.42 5.83 30.22
N LYS A 528 0.82 5.78 30.72
CA LYS A 528 1.91 6.59 30.17
C LYS A 528 2.29 6.04 28.80
N GLN A 529 2.48 6.91 27.81
CA GLN A 529 3.07 6.53 26.53
C GLN A 529 4.58 6.34 26.71
N GLU A 530 5.04 5.09 26.79
CA GLU A 530 6.46 4.79 26.66
C GLU A 530 6.87 4.78 25.20
N LYS A 531 8.03 5.42 24.92
CA LYS A 531 8.70 5.32 23.63
C LYS A 531 9.12 3.87 23.42
N VAL A 532 8.88 3.33 22.22
CA VAL A 532 9.71 2.22 21.74
C VAL A 532 11.04 2.84 21.34
N THR A 533 12.06 2.55 22.13
CA THR A 533 13.42 3.13 22.10
C THR A 533 14.31 2.47 21.06
N GLU A 534 15.43 3.13 20.75
CA GLU A 534 16.46 2.67 19.79
C GLU A 534 17.28 1.45 20.31
N GLU A 535 17.02 1.02 21.55
CA GLU A 535 17.70 -0.07 22.27
C GLU A 535 17.65 -1.42 21.53
N GLU A 536 16.53 -1.79 20.88
CA GLU A 536 16.42 -3.08 20.16
C GLU A 536 17.44 -3.24 19.01
N SER A 537 18.02 -2.15 18.49
CA SER A 537 19.09 -2.23 17.48
C SER A 537 20.51 -2.39 18.06
N ASP A 538 20.76 -1.92 19.28
CA ASP A 538 22.12 -1.87 19.82
C ASP A 538 22.57 -3.26 20.33
N ASP A 539 21.66 -4.04 20.92
CA ASP A 539 21.91 -5.42 21.36
C ASP A 539 22.32 -6.35 20.21
N LEU A 540 21.74 -6.13 19.03
CA LEU A 540 22.09 -6.86 17.80
C LEU A 540 23.55 -6.62 17.42
N TYR A 541 23.97 -5.36 17.36
CA TYR A 541 25.32 -5.01 16.97
C TYR A 541 26.33 -5.41 18.05
N GLY A 542 26.02 -5.22 19.33
CA GLY A 542 26.86 -5.65 20.45
C GLY A 542 27.15 -7.16 20.44
N THR A 543 26.11 -7.98 20.31
CA THR A 543 26.26 -9.45 20.21
C THR A 543 27.16 -9.86 19.04
N PHE A 544 26.92 -9.27 17.87
CA PHE A 544 27.65 -9.64 16.66
C PHE A 544 29.05 -9.01 16.53
N LEU A 545 29.36 -7.91 17.22
CA LEU A 545 30.71 -7.34 17.29
C LEU A 545 31.59 -8.17 18.23
N THR A 546 31.06 -8.57 19.39
CA THR A 546 31.72 -9.52 20.31
C THR A 546 32.00 -10.85 19.61
N TRP A 547 31.04 -11.38 18.84
CA TRP A 547 31.25 -12.56 17.99
C TRP A 547 32.42 -12.38 17.00
N SER A 548 32.53 -11.21 16.35
CA SER A 548 33.62 -10.93 15.39
C SER A 548 34.98 -10.83 16.08
N ILE A 549 35.07 -10.17 17.25
CA ILE A 549 36.31 -10.06 18.02
C ILE A 549 36.80 -11.45 18.45
N LEU A 550 35.90 -12.29 18.99
CA LEU A 550 36.25 -13.65 19.39
C LEU A 550 36.65 -14.52 18.19
N GLN A 551 36.01 -14.34 17.03
CA GLN A 551 36.41 -15.02 15.80
C GLN A 551 37.85 -14.67 15.39
N GLU A 552 38.19 -13.39 15.42
CA GLU A 552 39.52 -12.91 15.06
C GLU A 552 40.56 -13.38 16.09
N ARG A 553 40.23 -13.32 17.38
CA ARG A 553 41.08 -13.82 18.48
C ARG A 553 41.41 -15.31 18.34
N ILE A 554 40.42 -16.17 18.07
CA ILE A 554 40.64 -17.63 17.90
C ILE A 554 41.59 -17.93 16.74
N ASN A 555 41.51 -17.15 15.65
CA ASN A 555 42.33 -17.37 14.44
C ASN A 555 43.72 -16.69 14.50
N THR A 556 43.90 -15.65 15.32
CA THR A 556 45.13 -14.83 15.33
C THR A 556 45.94 -14.87 16.62
N LYS A 557 45.38 -15.39 17.73
CA LYS A 557 46.12 -15.53 19.00
C LYS A 557 47.04 -16.77 18.98
N PRO A 558 48.34 -16.63 19.28
CA PRO A 558 49.20 -17.77 19.59
C PRO A 558 48.83 -18.35 20.97
N TYR A 559 48.71 -19.67 21.06
CA TYR A 559 48.42 -20.40 22.29
C TYR A 559 49.70 -21.10 22.81
N GLY A 560 50.02 -20.85 24.08
CA GLY A 560 51.21 -21.37 24.76
C GLY A 560 52.53 -20.70 24.35
N SER A 561 53.61 -21.09 25.03
CA SER A 561 54.97 -20.56 24.84
C SER A 561 55.66 -20.97 23.53
N ALA A 562 55.01 -21.82 22.72
CA ALA A 562 55.52 -22.32 21.44
C ALA A 562 54.93 -21.59 20.21
N ASN A 563 54.05 -20.58 20.40
CA ASN A 563 53.32 -19.88 19.33
C ASN A 563 52.52 -20.82 18.40
N GLU A 564 51.79 -21.77 18.96
CA GLU A 564 50.88 -22.64 18.18
C GLU A 564 49.54 -21.92 17.92
N TYR A 565 49.04 -21.98 16.68
CA TYR A 565 47.76 -21.38 16.28
C TYR A 565 46.67 -22.43 16.13
N PHE A 566 45.41 -22.06 16.36
CA PHE A 566 44.29 -22.97 16.16
C PHE A 566 43.93 -23.08 14.67
N GLN A 567 44.10 -24.27 14.09
CA GLN A 567 44.01 -24.50 12.62
C GLN A 567 42.74 -25.23 12.14
N SER A 568 41.71 -25.39 12.98
CA SER A 568 40.51 -26.19 12.64
C SER A 568 39.23 -25.34 12.48
N PRO A 569 39.10 -24.51 11.43
CA PRO A 569 37.97 -23.59 11.27
C PRO A 569 36.62 -24.29 11.09
N LEU A 570 36.58 -25.54 10.61
CA LEU A 570 35.31 -26.27 10.50
C LEU A 570 34.74 -26.66 11.87
N VAL A 571 35.58 -26.94 12.87
CA VAL A 571 35.10 -27.23 14.23
C VAL A 571 34.47 -25.99 14.88
N ILE A 572 34.99 -24.79 14.62
CA ILE A 572 34.37 -23.51 15.02
C ILE A 572 32.93 -23.41 14.46
N ASN A 573 32.76 -23.71 13.17
CA ASN A 573 31.47 -23.66 12.49
C ASN A 573 30.49 -24.74 12.98
N ILE A 574 30.99 -25.95 13.28
CA ILE A 574 30.21 -27.06 13.84
C ILE A 574 29.66 -26.69 15.22
N ILE A 575 30.50 -26.16 16.11
CA ILE A 575 30.10 -25.73 17.45
C ILE A 575 29.07 -24.59 17.37
N GLN A 576 29.33 -23.57 16.53
CA GLN A 576 28.39 -22.45 16.35
C GLN A 576 27.03 -22.92 15.80
N SER A 577 27.02 -23.81 14.81
CA SER A 577 25.77 -24.31 14.20
C SER A 577 24.97 -25.17 15.17
N LEU A 578 25.64 -25.97 15.99
CA LEU A 578 25.02 -26.76 17.05
C LEU A 578 24.42 -25.87 18.15
N PHE A 579 25.16 -24.87 18.62
CA PHE A 579 24.64 -23.88 19.58
C PHE A 579 23.44 -23.12 19.00
N ALA A 580 23.53 -22.58 17.78
CA ALA A 580 22.42 -21.87 17.14
C ALA A 580 21.16 -22.74 16.96
N SER A 581 21.33 -24.03 16.64
CA SER A 581 20.21 -24.99 16.57
C SER A 581 19.58 -25.22 17.95
N ILE A 582 20.39 -25.39 18.99
CA ILE A 582 19.92 -25.52 20.38
C ILE A 582 19.20 -24.24 20.85
N THR A 583 19.77 -23.05 20.67
CA THR A 583 19.14 -21.79 21.08
C THR A 583 17.83 -21.56 20.31
N GLY A 584 17.78 -21.92 19.02
CA GLY A 584 16.54 -21.87 18.22
C GLY A 584 15.47 -22.86 18.68
N LEU A 585 15.84 -24.10 19.04
CA LEU A 585 14.92 -25.09 19.62
C LEU A 585 14.36 -24.62 20.96
N VAL A 586 15.21 -24.08 21.84
CA VAL A 586 14.81 -23.52 23.13
C VAL A 586 13.87 -22.32 22.95
N TYR A 587 14.19 -21.40 22.03
CA TYR A 587 13.33 -20.26 21.68
C TYR A 587 11.95 -20.71 21.16
N ASN A 588 11.91 -21.69 20.25
CA ASN A 588 10.65 -22.25 19.75
C ASN A 588 9.83 -22.93 20.86
N TYR A 589 10.48 -23.70 21.73
CA TYR A 589 9.82 -24.37 22.85
C TYR A 589 9.14 -23.36 23.79
N PHE A 590 9.83 -22.27 24.14
CA PHE A 590 9.25 -21.23 24.99
C PHE A 590 8.16 -20.39 24.31
N THR A 591 8.27 -20.13 23.00
CA THR A 591 7.31 -19.28 22.26
C THR A 591 6.05 -20.02 21.81
N THR A 592 6.15 -21.29 21.40
CA THR A 592 5.01 -22.07 20.86
C THR A 592 4.43 -23.09 21.83
N LYS A 593 5.20 -23.55 22.83
CA LYS A 593 4.85 -24.68 23.73
C LYS A 593 4.47 -25.99 23.03
N SER A 594 4.74 -26.13 21.74
CA SER A 594 4.55 -27.35 20.95
C SER A 594 5.87 -28.09 20.74
N ASN A 595 5.80 -29.41 20.52
CA ASN A 595 7.00 -30.19 20.20
C ASN A 595 7.50 -29.80 18.79
N PRO A 596 8.73 -29.26 18.64
CA PRO A 596 9.22 -28.73 17.37
C PRO A 596 9.31 -29.78 16.24
N PHE A 597 9.29 -31.08 16.57
CA PHE A 597 9.38 -32.18 15.60
C PHE A 597 8.03 -32.63 15.00
N ASN A 598 6.88 -32.09 15.43
CA ASN A 598 5.57 -32.53 14.93
C ASN A 598 5.38 -32.41 13.41
N ILE A 599 6.09 -31.48 12.75
CA ILE A 599 6.10 -31.33 11.27
C ILE A 599 6.54 -32.61 10.54
N PHE A 600 7.36 -33.46 11.19
CA PHE A 600 7.84 -34.71 10.60
C PHE A 600 6.92 -35.92 10.91
N LEU A 601 5.91 -35.75 11.75
CA LEU A 601 5.06 -36.84 12.25
C LEU A 601 3.66 -36.87 11.60
N ASP A 602 3.11 -35.72 11.18
CA ASP A 602 1.80 -35.66 10.52
C ASP A 602 1.87 -35.76 8.98
N ASN A 603 1.47 -36.95 8.48
CA ASN A 603 0.85 -37.20 7.16
C ASN A 603 1.38 -36.46 5.90
N GLY A 604 2.70 -36.50 5.67
CA GLY A 604 3.29 -37.09 4.46
C GLY A 604 3.06 -36.52 3.04
N LYS A 605 2.07 -35.65 2.76
CA LYS A 605 1.79 -35.16 1.37
C LYS A 605 1.81 -33.65 1.16
N GLN A 606 1.55 -32.80 2.17
CA GLN A 606 1.67 -31.33 1.99
C GLN A 606 3.11 -30.81 2.09
N ASN A 607 4.06 -31.57 2.67
CA ASN A 607 5.41 -31.08 2.98
C ASN A 607 6.45 -31.18 1.85
N SER A 608 6.13 -31.69 0.64
CA SER A 608 7.14 -31.93 -0.40
C SER A 608 7.89 -30.67 -0.86
N SER A 609 7.20 -29.54 -1.04
CA SER A 609 7.82 -28.27 -1.46
C SER A 609 8.70 -27.68 -0.36
N VAL A 610 8.21 -27.74 0.88
CA VAL A 610 8.92 -27.29 2.10
C VAL A 610 10.23 -28.06 2.24
N PHE A 611 10.16 -29.39 2.16
CA PHE A 611 11.31 -30.29 2.26
C PHE A 611 12.34 -30.06 1.14
N LYS A 612 11.88 -29.80 -0.10
CA LYS A 612 12.75 -29.44 -1.22
C LYS A 612 13.54 -28.16 -0.96
N TYR A 613 12.90 -27.09 -0.47
CA TYR A 613 13.60 -25.85 -0.11
C TYR A 613 14.51 -26.03 1.11
N MET A 614 14.11 -26.82 2.11
CA MET A 614 14.97 -27.14 3.27
C MET A 614 16.25 -27.89 2.87
N ILE A 615 16.14 -28.91 2.00
CA ILE A 615 17.31 -29.62 1.48
C ILE A 615 18.19 -28.67 0.66
N LEU A 616 17.60 -27.86 -0.22
CA LEU A 616 18.36 -26.90 -1.03
C LEU A 616 19.12 -25.91 -0.16
N ILE A 617 18.44 -25.28 0.81
CA ILE A 617 19.03 -24.34 1.79
C ILE A 617 20.18 -25.01 2.55
N SER A 618 19.96 -26.23 3.08
CA SER A 618 20.98 -26.96 3.83
C SER A 618 22.21 -27.27 2.98
N ILE A 619 22.02 -27.75 1.75
CA ILE A 619 23.12 -28.06 0.83
C ILE A 619 23.88 -26.77 0.46
N THR A 620 23.19 -25.69 0.09
CA THR A 620 23.86 -24.46 -0.31
C THR A 620 24.57 -23.78 0.87
N SER A 621 24.00 -23.79 2.08
CA SER A 621 24.65 -23.23 3.27
C SER A 621 25.87 -24.05 3.70
N SER A 622 25.77 -25.38 3.68
CA SER A 622 26.87 -26.26 4.10
C SER A 622 28.04 -26.27 3.11
N LEU A 623 27.79 -26.03 1.82
CA LEU A 623 28.85 -25.89 0.80
C LEU A 623 29.44 -24.48 0.73
N ALA A 624 28.66 -23.44 0.98
CA ALA A 624 29.14 -22.05 0.87
C ALA A 624 30.28 -21.73 1.85
N SER A 625 30.21 -22.22 3.09
CA SER A 625 31.20 -21.89 4.13
C SER A 625 32.58 -22.51 3.86
N PRO A 626 32.74 -23.84 3.64
CA PRO A 626 34.03 -24.47 3.36
C PRO A 626 34.71 -23.94 2.09
N ILE A 627 33.93 -23.70 1.02
CA ILE A 627 34.44 -23.09 -0.22
C ILE A 627 34.94 -21.66 0.06
N GLY A 628 34.25 -20.92 0.94
CA GLY A 628 34.69 -19.62 1.42
C GLY A 628 36.03 -19.68 2.17
N TYR A 629 36.18 -20.59 3.14
CA TYR A 629 37.44 -20.75 3.88
C TYR A 629 38.59 -21.20 2.99
N LYS A 630 38.35 -22.05 1.97
CA LYS A 630 39.38 -22.45 0.99
C LYS A 630 39.96 -21.26 0.21
N SER A 631 39.25 -20.14 0.10
CA SER A 631 39.80 -18.91 -0.50
C SER A 631 40.88 -18.24 0.36
N LEU A 632 40.90 -18.44 1.68
CA LEU A 632 41.91 -17.85 2.58
C LEU A 632 43.32 -18.43 2.38
N ASN A 633 43.44 -19.62 1.78
CA ASN A 633 44.74 -20.18 1.37
C ASN A 633 45.38 -19.38 0.21
N HIS A 634 44.62 -18.48 -0.42
CA HIS A 634 45.02 -17.72 -1.61
C HIS A 634 44.75 -16.21 -1.49
N LEU A 635 44.02 -15.76 -0.47
CA LEU A 635 43.62 -14.37 -0.20
C LEU A 635 43.82 -14.04 1.29
N ASP A 636 44.35 -12.85 1.57
CA ASP A 636 44.46 -12.36 2.94
C ASP A 636 43.07 -12.15 3.58
N TYR A 637 42.97 -12.36 4.90
CA TYR A 637 41.71 -12.29 5.67
C TYR A 637 40.93 -10.99 5.43
N LEU A 638 41.63 -9.85 5.33
CA LEU A 638 41.01 -8.56 5.05
C LEU A 638 40.37 -8.51 3.65
N ALA A 639 41.01 -9.08 2.62
CA ALA A 639 40.48 -9.17 1.27
C ALA A 639 39.26 -10.12 1.19
N TYR A 640 39.31 -11.24 1.93
CA TYR A 640 38.18 -12.15 2.09
C TYR A 640 36.96 -11.46 2.75
N LEU A 641 37.18 -10.72 3.85
CA LEU A 641 36.14 -9.97 4.56
C LEU A 641 35.49 -8.92 3.65
N LEU A 642 36.32 -8.20 2.88
CA LEU A 642 35.88 -7.15 1.97
C LEU A 642 35.03 -7.71 0.83
N ALA A 643 35.51 -8.74 0.13
CA ALA A 643 34.78 -9.32 -0.99
C ALA A 643 33.47 -9.99 -0.53
N LYS A 644 33.43 -10.64 0.65
CA LYS A 644 32.16 -11.10 1.27
C LYS A 644 31.21 -9.96 1.69
N SER A 645 31.62 -8.69 1.61
CA SER A 645 30.74 -7.54 1.82
C SER A 645 29.98 -7.13 0.54
N CYS A 646 30.44 -7.56 -0.65
CA CYS A 646 29.73 -7.38 -1.93
C CYS A 646 28.54 -8.35 -2.15
N LYS A 647 28.08 -9.07 -1.10
CA LYS A 647 27.03 -10.12 -1.20
C LYS A 647 25.73 -9.64 -1.86
N LEU A 648 25.43 -8.33 -1.80
CA LEU A 648 24.24 -7.73 -2.39
C LEU A 648 24.14 -7.98 -3.92
N ILE A 649 25.23 -7.88 -4.69
CA ILE A 649 25.18 -8.12 -6.14
C ILE A 649 24.84 -9.59 -6.48
N PRO A 650 25.58 -10.61 -5.98
CA PRO A 650 25.24 -12.01 -6.25
C PRO A 650 23.83 -12.40 -5.79
N VAL A 651 23.34 -11.90 -4.65
CA VAL A 651 21.96 -12.12 -4.20
C VAL A 651 20.97 -11.54 -5.24
N MET A 652 21.15 -10.29 -5.67
CA MET A 652 20.26 -9.67 -6.66
C MET A 652 20.31 -10.37 -8.03
N VAL A 653 21.48 -10.87 -8.44
CA VAL A 653 21.64 -11.67 -9.66
C VAL A 653 20.91 -13.02 -9.53
N VAL A 654 21.06 -13.73 -8.41
CA VAL A 654 20.34 -15.00 -8.17
C VAL A 654 18.81 -14.78 -8.16
N HIS A 655 18.33 -13.73 -7.49
CA HIS A 655 16.92 -13.33 -7.52
C HIS A 655 16.39 -13.03 -8.92
N PHE A 656 17.21 -12.40 -9.77
CA PHE A 656 16.83 -12.10 -11.15
C PHE A 656 16.88 -13.34 -12.06
N VAL A 657 17.90 -14.20 -11.92
CA VAL A 657 18.14 -15.35 -12.81
C VAL A 657 17.26 -16.55 -12.43
N PHE A 658 17.22 -16.94 -11.16
CA PHE A 658 16.51 -18.15 -10.70
C PHE A 658 15.06 -17.89 -10.30
N TYR A 659 14.74 -16.67 -9.83
CA TYR A 659 13.40 -16.33 -9.32
C TYR A 659 12.70 -15.23 -10.12
N GLN A 660 13.33 -14.70 -11.18
CA GLN A 660 12.79 -13.68 -12.10
C GLN A 660 12.30 -12.37 -11.44
N THR A 661 12.66 -12.12 -10.18
CA THR A 661 12.24 -10.92 -9.44
C THR A 661 13.09 -9.71 -9.84
N LYS A 662 12.44 -8.59 -10.17
CA LYS A 662 13.08 -7.33 -10.55
C LYS A 662 13.10 -6.36 -9.37
N PHE A 663 14.19 -5.60 -9.23
CA PHE A 663 14.32 -4.59 -8.18
C PHE A 663 14.12 -3.16 -8.73
N PRO A 664 13.69 -2.19 -7.90
CA PRO A 664 13.71 -0.78 -8.29
C PRO A 664 15.12 -0.27 -8.60
N VAL A 665 15.25 0.67 -9.55
CA VAL A 665 16.53 1.20 -10.06
C VAL A 665 17.48 1.68 -8.95
N TYR A 666 16.95 2.32 -7.90
CA TYR A 666 17.76 2.79 -6.78
C TYR A 666 18.49 1.64 -6.05
N LYS A 667 17.90 0.43 -5.97
CA LYS A 667 18.54 -0.73 -5.33
C LYS A 667 19.75 -1.24 -6.13
N TYR A 668 19.71 -1.15 -7.46
CA TYR A 668 20.87 -1.47 -8.30
C TYR A 668 21.98 -0.41 -8.16
N LEU A 669 21.61 0.88 -8.06
CA LEU A 669 22.58 1.96 -7.80
C LEU A 669 23.24 1.83 -6.42
N VAL A 670 22.49 1.45 -5.38
CA VAL A 670 23.03 1.10 -4.05
C VAL A 670 24.09 0.01 -4.17
N ALA A 671 23.74 -1.10 -4.84
CA ALA A 671 24.63 -2.25 -4.96
C ALA A 671 25.91 -1.93 -5.75
N ALA A 672 25.80 -1.11 -6.81
CA ALA A 672 26.94 -0.62 -7.56
C ALA A 672 27.87 0.27 -6.71
N LEU A 673 27.32 1.22 -5.94
CA LEU A 673 28.11 2.15 -5.12
C LEU A 673 28.82 1.46 -3.94
N VAL A 674 28.14 0.53 -3.24
CA VAL A 674 28.75 -0.27 -2.17
C VAL A 674 29.89 -1.13 -2.73
N THR A 675 29.66 -1.76 -3.89
CA THR A 675 30.69 -2.59 -4.55
C THR A 675 31.86 -1.73 -5.04
N PHE A 676 31.61 -0.51 -5.53
CA PHE A 676 32.65 0.44 -5.90
C PHE A 676 33.52 0.87 -4.71
N GLY A 677 32.92 1.18 -3.55
CA GLY A 677 33.68 1.50 -2.32
C GLY A 677 34.56 0.34 -1.85
N VAL A 678 34.06 -0.89 -1.95
CA VAL A 678 34.82 -2.12 -1.65
C VAL A 678 35.95 -2.35 -2.66
N ILE A 679 35.73 -2.15 -3.96
CA ILE A 679 36.77 -2.26 -5.00
C ILE A 679 37.88 -1.24 -4.75
N LEU A 680 37.53 0.02 -4.47
CA LEU A 680 38.47 1.11 -4.22
C LEU A 680 39.41 0.81 -3.01
N PHE A 681 38.84 0.27 -1.92
CA PHE A 681 39.62 -0.18 -0.77
C PHE A 681 40.52 -1.40 -1.11
N THR A 682 40.02 -2.35 -1.93
CA THR A 682 40.80 -3.54 -2.36
C THR A 682 42.02 -3.16 -3.19
N MET A 683 41.86 -2.24 -4.15
CA MET A 683 42.93 -1.88 -5.09
C MET A 683 44.15 -1.23 -4.41
N SER A 684 43.93 -0.47 -3.32
CA SER A 684 45.01 0.13 -2.52
C SER A 684 45.91 -0.92 -1.84
N HIS A 685 45.44 -2.16 -1.64
CA HIS A 685 46.18 -3.20 -0.93
C HIS A 685 47.19 -3.97 -1.80
N ALA A 686 47.24 -3.73 -3.11
CA ALA A 686 48.03 -4.52 -4.07
C ALA A 686 49.57 -4.32 -4.01
N SER A 687 50.07 -3.43 -3.12
CA SER A 687 51.45 -2.92 -3.17
C SER A 687 52.47 -3.63 -2.26
N LYS A 688 52.05 -4.53 -1.35
CA LYS A 688 52.99 -5.27 -0.46
C LYS A 688 52.75 -6.78 -0.49
N LYS A 689 53.72 -7.52 -1.06
CA LYS A 689 53.77 -8.99 -1.02
C LYS A 689 54.07 -9.49 0.39
N THR A 690 53.05 -9.97 1.10
CA THR A 690 53.16 -10.84 2.28
C THR A 690 53.49 -12.28 1.82
N LYS A 691 54.39 -12.95 2.55
CA LYS A 691 55.02 -14.23 2.14
C LYS A 691 54.17 -15.50 2.41
N VAL A 692 52.85 -15.37 2.57
CA VAL A 692 52.02 -16.40 3.23
C VAL A 692 51.17 -17.24 2.26
N ASN A 693 50.87 -16.76 1.05
CA ASN A 693 49.90 -17.41 0.14
C ASN A 693 50.57 -17.99 -1.12
N ASP A 694 49.97 -19.02 -1.73
CA ASP A 694 50.44 -19.75 -2.94
C ASP A 694 50.52 -18.90 -4.24
N GLY A 695 50.46 -17.56 -4.15
CA GLY A 695 50.56 -16.63 -5.28
C GLY A 695 49.35 -16.59 -6.23
N ASN A 696 48.43 -17.55 -6.14
CA ASN A 696 47.32 -17.72 -7.08
C ASN A 696 46.04 -16.96 -6.67
N THR A 697 46.16 -15.63 -6.55
CA THR A 697 45.08 -14.73 -6.08
C THR A 697 43.78 -14.87 -6.88
N LEU A 698 43.87 -15.16 -8.18
CA LEU A 698 42.72 -15.34 -9.07
C LEU A 698 41.91 -16.61 -8.74
N LEU A 699 42.57 -17.69 -8.31
CA LEU A 699 41.93 -18.91 -7.82
C LEU A 699 41.22 -18.66 -6.47
N GLY A 700 41.83 -17.84 -5.62
CA GLY A 700 41.22 -17.36 -4.38
C GLY A 700 39.90 -16.62 -4.61
N PHE A 701 39.90 -15.63 -5.51
CA PHE A 701 38.67 -14.92 -5.87
C PHE A 701 37.64 -15.83 -6.55
N PHE A 702 38.05 -16.81 -7.35
CA PHE A 702 37.13 -17.79 -7.94
C PHE A 702 36.36 -18.60 -6.87
N TYR A 703 37.07 -19.16 -5.87
CA TYR A 703 36.41 -19.84 -4.75
C TYR A 703 35.46 -18.89 -3.99
N LEU A 704 35.87 -17.64 -3.79
CA LEU A 704 35.08 -16.67 -3.05
C LEU A 704 33.78 -16.26 -3.78
N VAL A 705 33.82 -16.08 -5.11
CA VAL A 705 32.63 -15.86 -5.93
C VAL A 705 31.69 -17.07 -5.90
N GLY A 706 32.24 -18.29 -5.99
CA GLY A 706 31.45 -19.53 -5.83
C GLY A 706 30.74 -19.62 -4.48
N SER A 707 31.45 -19.31 -3.39
CA SER A 707 30.88 -19.19 -2.04
C SER A 707 29.73 -18.17 -2.00
N MET A 708 29.91 -16.98 -2.59
CA MET A 708 28.90 -15.91 -2.60
C MET A 708 27.64 -16.23 -3.44
N ILE A 709 27.76 -17.03 -4.50
CA ILE A 709 26.60 -17.47 -5.29
C ILE A 709 25.75 -18.50 -4.51
N LEU A 710 26.40 -19.45 -3.83
CA LEU A 710 25.73 -20.40 -2.93
C LEU A 710 25.07 -19.70 -1.73
N ASP A 711 25.75 -18.70 -1.17
CA ASP A 711 25.22 -17.78 -0.16
C ASP A 711 24.00 -16.99 -0.67
N GLY A 712 23.98 -16.65 -1.96
CA GLY A 712 22.88 -15.98 -2.64
C GLY A 712 21.66 -16.89 -2.83
N LEU A 713 21.90 -18.12 -3.30
CA LEU A 713 20.88 -19.19 -3.43
C LEU A 713 20.25 -19.55 -2.08
N THR A 714 21.04 -19.55 -1.01
CA THR A 714 20.56 -19.79 0.36
C THR A 714 19.55 -18.72 0.78
N ASN A 715 19.94 -17.43 0.70
CA ASN A 715 19.08 -16.30 1.05
C ASN A 715 17.78 -16.27 0.21
N SER A 716 17.89 -16.42 -1.11
CA SER A 716 16.72 -16.36 -2.00
C SER A 716 15.78 -17.56 -1.83
N SER A 717 16.31 -18.74 -1.45
CA SER A 717 15.49 -19.91 -1.12
C SER A 717 14.78 -19.72 0.22
N GLN A 718 15.42 -19.07 1.20
CA GLN A 718 14.78 -18.71 2.47
C GLN A 718 13.59 -17.75 2.25
N ASP A 719 13.74 -16.73 1.40
CA ASP A 719 12.65 -15.79 1.09
C ASP A 719 11.41 -16.47 0.45
N GLN A 720 11.62 -17.52 -0.35
CA GLN A 720 10.49 -18.30 -0.89
C GLN A 720 9.91 -19.27 0.16
N LEU A 721 10.75 -19.83 1.03
CA LEU A 721 10.30 -20.68 2.14
C LEU A 721 9.42 -19.89 3.13
N PHE A 722 9.80 -18.67 3.50
CA PHE A 722 9.03 -17.83 4.44
C PHE A 722 7.73 -17.27 3.86
N LYS A 723 7.57 -17.24 2.53
CA LYS A 723 6.28 -16.93 1.87
C LYS A 723 5.28 -18.08 1.95
N LEU A 724 5.75 -19.31 2.17
CA LEU A 724 4.89 -20.43 2.53
C LEU A 724 4.56 -20.31 4.02
N LYS A 725 3.27 -20.23 4.37
CA LYS A 725 2.82 -20.10 5.78
C LYS A 725 3.22 -21.34 6.59
N LEU A 726 4.38 -21.26 7.27
CA LEU A 726 4.99 -22.36 8.02
C LEU A 726 5.13 -22.04 9.51
N ASN A 727 4.59 -22.92 10.36
CA ASN A 727 4.63 -22.78 11.82
C ASN A 727 5.72 -23.67 12.48
N ALA A 728 6.99 -23.57 12.05
CA ALA A 728 8.20 -23.81 12.88
C ALA A 728 9.50 -23.48 12.12
N LYS A 729 10.62 -23.31 12.85
CA LYS A 729 11.97 -23.02 12.32
C LYS A 729 13.04 -23.96 12.92
N ILE A 730 13.75 -24.79 12.14
CA ILE A 730 14.88 -25.64 12.63
C ILE A 730 15.95 -25.84 11.53
N THR A 731 17.23 -26.02 11.93
CA THR A 731 18.40 -26.26 11.04
C THR A 731 19.26 -27.47 11.48
N GLY A 732 19.93 -28.13 10.52
CA GLY A 732 20.65 -29.41 10.68
C GLY A 732 22.20 -29.35 10.65
N PHE A 733 22.85 -30.52 10.57
CA PHE A 733 24.25 -30.75 10.98
C PHE A 733 25.00 -31.79 10.11
N GLN A 734 26.32 -31.65 9.91
CA GLN A 734 27.25 -32.77 9.59
C GLN A 734 28.74 -32.42 9.86
N SER A 735 29.61 -33.43 9.89
CA SER A 735 30.89 -33.41 10.63
C SER A 735 32.01 -34.28 10.02
N GLN A 736 33.29 -33.91 10.16
CA GLN A 736 34.40 -34.89 10.16
C GLN A 736 35.71 -34.51 10.91
N GLU A 737 36.01 -33.24 11.20
CA GLU A 737 37.32 -32.81 11.77
C GLU A 737 37.47 -32.87 13.32
N ILE A 738 36.46 -33.34 14.05
CA ILE A 738 36.32 -33.12 15.50
C ILE A 738 37.49 -33.65 16.36
N LYS A 739 38.22 -34.68 15.89
CA LYS A 739 39.17 -35.44 16.71
C LYS A 739 40.47 -34.69 17.03
N GLU A 740 40.97 -33.86 16.12
CA GLU A 740 42.23 -33.13 16.30
C GLU A 740 42.04 -31.88 17.16
N SER A 741 40.94 -31.16 16.96
CA SER A 741 40.61 -29.97 17.76
C SER A 741 40.33 -30.28 19.23
N LEU A 742 39.82 -31.48 19.56
CA LEU A 742 39.64 -31.92 20.94
C LEU A 742 40.99 -32.10 21.67
N VAL A 743 42.03 -32.57 20.97
CA VAL A 743 43.39 -32.68 21.54
C VAL A 743 43.98 -31.28 21.78
N PHE A 744 43.82 -30.36 20.84
CA PHE A 744 44.29 -28.97 20.99
C PHE A 744 43.55 -28.22 22.10
N ALA A 745 42.23 -28.37 22.21
CA ALA A 745 41.42 -27.75 23.27
C ALA A 745 41.71 -28.32 24.67
N HIS A 746 42.12 -29.59 24.77
CA HIS A 746 42.60 -30.18 26.02
C HIS A 746 43.98 -29.65 26.42
N LYS A 747 44.85 -29.37 25.44
CA LYS A 747 46.18 -28.76 25.64
C LYS A 747 46.11 -27.28 26.04
N TYR A 748 45.10 -26.54 25.59
CA TYR A 748 44.94 -25.10 25.82
C TYR A 748 43.51 -24.72 26.26
N PRO A 749 43.18 -24.78 27.57
CA PRO A 749 41.82 -24.56 28.06
C PRO A 749 41.29 -23.13 27.86
N GLU A 750 42.15 -22.12 27.68
CA GLU A 750 41.73 -20.75 27.31
C GLU A 750 40.92 -20.72 26.01
N LEU A 751 41.24 -21.59 25.04
CA LEU A 751 40.53 -21.70 23.78
C LEU A 751 39.05 -22.09 23.98
N LEU A 752 38.73 -22.87 25.01
CA LEU A 752 37.34 -23.26 25.30
C LEU A 752 36.48 -22.07 25.71
N VAL A 753 37.04 -21.10 26.43
CA VAL A 753 36.33 -19.87 26.83
C VAL A 753 36.03 -19.01 25.60
N ASP A 754 37.04 -18.81 24.73
CA ASP A 754 36.87 -18.07 23.47
C ASP A 754 35.85 -18.77 22.55
N LEU A 755 35.91 -20.10 22.41
CA LEU A 755 34.97 -20.90 21.60
C LEU A 755 33.53 -20.87 22.13
N ILE A 756 33.32 -20.98 23.44
CA ILE A 756 31.98 -20.95 24.04
C ILE A 756 31.36 -19.54 23.93
N GLY A 757 32.14 -18.49 24.22
CA GLY A 757 31.69 -17.11 24.03
C GLY A 757 31.31 -16.83 22.58
N PHE A 758 32.14 -17.28 21.63
CA PHE A 758 31.87 -17.20 20.20
C PHE A 758 30.57 -17.95 19.81
N ALA A 759 30.36 -19.17 20.34
CA ALA A 759 29.19 -19.98 20.03
C ALA A 759 27.88 -19.37 20.57
N ILE A 760 27.89 -18.84 21.80
CA ILE A 760 26.73 -18.17 22.43
C ILE A 760 26.35 -16.90 21.66
N CYS A 761 27.31 -16.00 21.39
CA CYS A 761 27.06 -14.80 20.61
C CYS A 761 26.56 -15.15 19.20
N GLY A 762 27.14 -16.20 18.59
CA GLY A 762 26.70 -16.71 17.30
C GLY A 762 25.27 -17.24 17.30
N GLY A 763 24.84 -17.95 18.35
CA GLY A 763 23.48 -18.48 18.48
C GLY A 763 22.43 -17.39 18.70
N ILE A 764 22.70 -16.46 19.62
CA ILE A 764 21.81 -15.31 19.90
C ILE A 764 21.67 -14.42 18.66
N GLY A 765 22.78 -14.11 17.98
CA GLY A 765 22.77 -13.34 16.74
C GLY A 765 21.88 -13.96 15.65
N GLN A 766 21.83 -15.29 15.54
CA GLN A 766 20.95 -15.97 14.57
C GLN A 766 19.46 -15.84 14.91
N ILE A 767 19.08 -15.77 16.19
CA ILE A 767 17.69 -15.50 16.58
C ILE A 767 17.26 -14.12 16.07
N PHE A 768 18.07 -13.08 16.25
CA PHE A 768 17.78 -11.77 15.69
C PHE A 768 17.71 -11.77 14.16
N VAL A 769 18.59 -12.50 13.46
CA VAL A 769 18.52 -12.68 12.01
C VAL A 769 17.15 -13.25 11.59
N PHE A 770 16.65 -14.27 12.29
CA PHE A 770 15.33 -14.86 12.01
C PHE A 770 14.13 -14.01 12.44
N ILE A 771 14.29 -13.10 13.41
CA ILE A 771 13.27 -12.11 13.79
C ILE A 771 13.22 -10.99 12.74
N ILE A 772 14.38 -10.52 12.28
CA ILE A 772 14.47 -9.52 11.22
C ILE A 772 13.86 -10.07 9.93
N LEU A 773 14.13 -11.33 9.55
CA LEU A 773 13.49 -11.97 8.39
C LEU A 773 11.98 -12.24 8.54
N GLU A 774 11.48 -12.41 9.77
CA GLU A 774 10.05 -12.61 10.04
C GLU A 774 9.28 -11.28 9.97
N LYS A 775 9.89 -10.17 10.44
CA LYS A 775 9.30 -8.84 10.45
C LYS A 775 9.59 -8.01 9.18
N PHE A 776 10.66 -8.31 8.44
CA PHE A 776 11.21 -7.48 7.37
C PHE A 776 11.86 -8.31 6.24
N ASP A 777 11.90 -7.77 5.02
CA ASP A 777 12.54 -8.43 3.88
C ASP A 777 14.05 -8.69 4.07
N SER A 778 14.58 -9.73 3.40
CA SER A 778 16.02 -10.06 3.34
C SER A 778 16.95 -8.91 2.96
N ILE A 779 16.45 -7.89 2.27
CA ILE A 779 17.23 -6.70 1.91
C ILE A 779 17.58 -5.87 3.17
N ILE A 780 16.67 -5.76 4.14
CA ILE A 780 16.92 -5.07 5.41
C ILE A 780 17.93 -5.87 6.23
N LEU A 781 17.81 -7.20 6.26
CA LEU A 781 18.83 -8.08 6.84
C LEU A 781 20.21 -7.90 6.18
N ILE A 782 20.28 -7.85 4.84
CA ILE A 782 21.53 -7.67 4.12
C ILE A 782 22.14 -6.30 4.44
N THR A 783 21.34 -5.24 4.56
CA THR A 783 21.83 -3.93 4.99
C THR A 783 22.40 -3.99 6.42
N ALA A 784 21.65 -4.51 7.39
CA ALA A 784 22.12 -4.62 8.78
C ALA A 784 23.40 -5.47 8.91
N THR A 785 23.46 -6.61 8.20
CA THR A 785 24.64 -7.50 8.22
C THR A 785 25.85 -6.92 7.48
N VAL A 786 25.68 -6.00 6.52
CA VAL A 786 26.79 -5.23 5.93
C VAL A 786 27.28 -4.15 6.90
N THR A 787 26.40 -3.35 7.50
CA THR A 787 26.76 -2.33 8.50
C THR A 787 27.56 -2.95 9.66
N ARG A 788 27.07 -4.07 10.19
CA ARG A 788 27.75 -4.92 11.19
C ARG A 788 29.17 -5.32 10.79
N LYS A 789 29.37 -5.82 9.57
CA LYS A 789 30.69 -6.24 9.06
C LYS A 789 31.65 -5.05 8.94
N MET A 790 31.15 -3.90 8.51
CA MET A 790 31.96 -2.68 8.39
C MET A 790 32.39 -2.15 9.77
N LEU A 791 31.51 -2.19 10.78
CA LEU A 791 31.87 -1.90 12.17
C LEU A 791 32.89 -2.90 12.73
N SER A 792 32.72 -4.21 12.43
CA SER A 792 33.68 -5.25 12.82
C SER A 792 35.07 -5.01 12.20
N MET A 793 35.12 -4.53 10.95
CA MET A 793 36.36 -4.21 10.24
C MET A 793 37.07 -2.99 10.85
N ILE A 794 36.34 -1.93 11.20
CA ILE A 794 36.92 -0.77 11.91
C ILE A 794 37.45 -1.20 13.28
N LEU A 795 36.71 -2.05 14.00
CA LEU A 795 37.09 -2.55 15.32
C LEU A 795 38.33 -3.45 15.26
N SER A 796 38.43 -4.33 14.26
CA SER A 796 39.64 -5.11 13.93
C SER A 796 40.86 -4.22 13.71
N VAL A 797 40.71 -3.21 12.84
CA VAL A 797 41.77 -2.24 12.52
C VAL A 797 42.29 -1.50 13.77
N ILE A 798 41.38 -1.09 14.67
CA ILE A 798 41.73 -0.39 15.92
C ILE A 798 42.37 -1.34 16.95
N LEU A 799 41.79 -2.53 17.18
CA LEU A 799 42.24 -3.44 18.24
C LEU A 799 43.53 -4.21 17.89
N PHE A 800 43.72 -4.58 16.62
CA PHE A 800 44.88 -5.36 16.16
C PHE A 800 45.95 -4.50 15.46
N GLY A 801 45.79 -3.18 15.43
CA GLY A 801 46.83 -2.22 15.04
C GLY A 801 47.15 -2.18 13.54
N HIS A 802 46.16 -2.42 12.68
CA HIS A 802 46.35 -2.37 11.23
C HIS A 802 46.37 -0.92 10.72
N PHE A 803 47.40 -0.53 9.96
CA PHE A 803 47.48 0.80 9.37
C PHE A 803 46.75 0.85 8.01
N LEU A 804 45.61 1.54 7.97
CA LEU A 804 44.89 1.82 6.72
C LEU A 804 45.45 3.03 5.98
N THR A 805 45.50 2.95 4.65
CA THR A 805 45.84 4.08 3.76
C THR A 805 44.71 5.11 3.68
N ILE A 806 45.01 6.32 3.20
CA ILE A 806 44.00 7.38 2.98
C ILE A 806 42.92 6.91 1.98
N GLU A 807 43.32 6.16 0.96
CA GLU A 807 42.43 5.56 -0.05
C GLU A 807 41.48 4.53 0.57
N GLN A 808 41.97 3.72 1.51
CA GLN A 808 41.15 2.78 2.28
C GLN A 808 40.15 3.53 3.19
N TRP A 809 40.57 4.60 3.86
CA TRP A 809 39.66 5.45 4.64
C TRP A 809 38.58 6.13 3.78
N LEU A 810 38.91 6.52 2.53
CA LEU A 810 37.92 7.01 1.57
C LEU A 810 36.91 5.92 1.16
N GLY A 811 37.38 4.69 0.91
CA GLY A 811 36.51 3.53 0.65
C GLY A 811 35.53 3.24 1.80
N VAL A 812 36.02 3.25 3.05
CA VAL A 812 35.19 3.10 4.26
C VAL A 812 34.16 4.23 4.37
N SER A 813 34.60 5.49 4.20
CA SER A 813 33.74 6.67 4.32
C SER A 813 32.61 6.68 3.29
N LEU A 814 32.88 6.24 2.06
CA LEU A 814 31.91 6.13 0.97
C LEU A 814 30.79 5.12 1.31
N VAL A 815 31.14 3.99 1.93
CA VAL A 815 30.17 2.95 2.33
C VAL A 815 29.34 3.40 3.55
N PHE A 816 29.97 3.96 4.59
CA PHE A 816 29.27 4.42 5.79
C PHE A 816 28.32 5.60 5.54
N GLY A 817 28.76 6.60 4.76
CA GLY A 817 27.92 7.75 4.40
C GLY A 817 26.66 7.34 3.62
N PHE A 818 26.75 6.27 2.84
CA PHE A 818 25.60 5.71 2.13
C PHE A 818 24.63 4.97 3.07
N CYS A 819 25.13 4.09 3.95
CA CYS A 819 24.29 3.35 4.89
C CYS A 819 23.47 4.28 5.81
N SER A 820 24.10 5.36 6.30
CA SER A 820 23.44 6.40 7.12
C SER A 820 22.29 7.10 6.37
N SER A 821 22.48 7.42 5.08
CA SER A 821 21.41 7.99 4.23
C SER A 821 20.22 7.04 4.00
N TYR A 822 20.42 5.73 4.12
CA TYR A 822 19.36 4.73 3.89
C TYR A 822 18.54 4.45 5.17
N HIS A 823 19.13 4.54 6.36
CA HIS A 823 18.44 4.31 7.64
C HIS A 823 17.33 5.33 7.97
N GLN A 824 17.35 6.55 7.39
CA GLN A 824 16.33 7.58 7.67
C GLN A 824 14.95 7.35 7.03
N LYS A 825 14.75 6.31 6.20
CA LYS A 825 13.45 6.02 5.55
C LYS A 825 12.63 4.85 6.12
N PRO A 826 13.18 3.66 6.47
CA PRO A 826 12.34 2.53 6.90
C PRO A 826 11.67 2.75 8.26
N ALA A 827 12.28 3.51 9.18
CA ALA A 827 11.69 3.81 10.50
C ALA A 827 10.31 4.50 10.44
N ARG A 828 9.97 5.16 9.33
CA ARG A 828 8.65 5.81 9.16
C ARG A 828 7.51 4.87 8.77
N ILE A 829 7.81 3.70 8.18
CA ILE A 829 6.77 2.74 7.76
C ILE A 829 6.27 1.94 8.99
N LEU A 830 7.18 1.61 9.90
CA LEU A 830 6.90 0.97 11.20
C LEU A 830 5.86 1.73 12.06
N CYS A 831 5.81 3.06 11.96
CA CYS A 831 4.86 3.88 12.73
C CYS A 831 3.49 4.08 12.04
N THR A 832 3.28 3.59 10.81
CA THR A 832 2.03 3.83 10.06
C THR A 832 1.11 2.62 9.92
N GLU A 833 1.64 1.39 9.92
CA GLU A 833 0.81 0.17 9.76
C GLU A 833 0.36 -0.48 11.08
N THR A 834 0.91 -0.07 12.23
CA THR A 834 0.59 -0.63 13.56
C THR A 834 -0.76 -0.18 14.16
N LYS A 835 -1.65 0.43 13.37
CA LYS A 835 -2.97 0.91 13.83
C LYS A 835 -4.12 -0.09 13.72
N THR A 836 -3.91 -1.32 13.24
CA THR A 836 -5.01 -2.27 12.95
C THR A 836 -4.77 -3.72 13.42
N GLN A 837 -4.19 -3.94 14.61
CA GLN A 837 -4.32 -5.24 15.33
C GLN A 837 -3.83 -5.17 16.79
N PRO A 838 -4.73 -5.13 17.79
CA PRO A 838 -4.37 -5.39 19.19
C PRO A 838 -4.54 -6.89 19.56
N ASN A 839 -3.74 -7.36 20.52
CA ASN A 839 -3.87 -8.61 21.32
C ASN A 839 -3.12 -9.90 20.93
N ARG A 840 -2.19 -9.94 19.96
CA ARG A 840 -1.39 -11.18 19.70
C ARG A 840 0.02 -11.22 20.29
N ASP A 841 0.61 -10.08 20.67
CA ASP A 841 2.07 -9.99 20.88
C ASP A 841 2.56 -9.93 22.34
N GLU A 842 1.68 -9.75 23.34
CA GLU A 842 2.12 -9.51 24.73
C GLU A 842 2.95 -10.67 25.32
N LYS A 843 2.66 -11.90 24.90
CA LYS A 843 3.38 -13.11 25.33
C LYS A 843 4.74 -13.25 24.65
N LYS A 844 4.83 -12.95 23.34
CA LYS A 844 6.12 -12.84 22.61
C LYS A 844 6.99 -11.75 23.24
N LYS A 845 6.40 -10.60 23.61
CA LYS A 845 7.09 -9.49 24.28
C LYS A 845 7.69 -9.90 25.64
N LYS A 846 6.96 -10.63 26.49
CA LYS A 846 7.49 -11.14 27.77
C LYS A 846 8.61 -12.17 27.61
N THR A 847 8.52 -13.08 26.64
CA THR A 847 9.62 -14.03 26.37
C THR A 847 10.85 -13.33 25.77
N PHE A 848 10.67 -12.30 24.95
CA PHE A 848 11.75 -11.47 24.42
C PHE A 848 12.49 -10.71 25.53
N LEU A 849 11.75 -10.05 26.43
CA LEU A 849 12.30 -9.35 27.60
C LEU A 849 13.10 -10.29 28.53
N PHE A 850 12.62 -11.52 28.76
CA PHE A 850 13.34 -12.52 29.57
C PHE A 850 14.69 -12.95 28.94
N PHE A 851 14.79 -13.02 27.61
CA PHE A 851 16.07 -13.25 26.94
C PHE A 851 16.97 -12.00 26.99
N LEU A 852 16.40 -10.78 26.97
CA LEU A 852 17.14 -9.54 27.20
C LEU A 852 17.73 -9.50 28.62
N GLU A 853 16.98 -9.82 29.67
CA GLU A 853 17.48 -9.87 31.05
C GLU A 853 18.65 -10.86 31.22
N ILE A 854 18.61 -12.01 30.52
CA ILE A 854 19.71 -12.99 30.51
C ILE A 854 20.92 -12.45 29.75
N ILE A 855 20.71 -11.69 28.67
CA ILE A 855 21.76 -11.00 27.91
C ILE A 855 22.39 -9.88 28.76
N GLU A 856 21.60 -9.03 29.42
CA GLU A 856 22.10 -8.02 30.35
C GLU A 856 22.90 -8.65 31.49
N LEU A 857 22.46 -9.79 32.05
CA LEU A 857 23.19 -10.47 33.11
C LEU A 857 24.53 -11.06 32.63
N LEU A 858 24.56 -11.70 31.46
CA LEU A 858 25.78 -12.24 30.85
C LEU A 858 26.72 -11.14 30.37
N MET A 859 26.18 -10.07 29.78
CA MET A 859 26.92 -8.88 29.41
C MET A 859 27.47 -8.20 30.67
N ALA A 860 26.71 -8.02 31.75
CA ALA A 860 27.21 -7.46 33.00
C ALA A 860 28.35 -8.29 33.63
N ILE A 861 28.30 -9.62 33.51
CA ILE A 861 29.39 -10.52 33.95
C ILE A 861 30.67 -10.32 33.11
N LEU A 862 30.54 -10.08 31.79
CA LEU A 862 31.67 -9.81 30.89
C LEU A 862 32.16 -8.34 30.98
N TYR A 863 31.25 -7.38 31.16
CA TYR A 863 31.47 -5.94 31.32
C TYR A 863 32.28 -5.66 32.59
N LYS A 864 32.08 -6.45 33.64
CA LYS A 864 32.90 -6.41 34.86
C LYS A 864 34.39 -6.76 34.63
N TYR A 865 34.75 -7.28 33.46
CA TYR A 865 36.12 -7.59 33.04
C TYR A 865 36.70 -6.59 32.01
N SER A 866 35.91 -5.64 31.51
CA SER A 866 36.35 -4.65 30.51
C SER A 866 35.90 -3.23 30.91
N MET A 867 36.84 -2.47 31.46
CA MET A 867 36.63 -1.16 32.08
C MET A 867 36.18 -0.06 31.10
N ILE A 868 35.34 0.86 31.61
CA ILE A 868 35.04 2.23 31.11
C ILE A 868 34.08 2.35 29.91
N SER A 869 32.82 2.76 30.13
CA SER A 869 32.40 4.17 30.03
C SER A 869 30.91 4.37 30.41
N ASP A 870 30.54 5.56 30.90
CA ASP A 870 29.15 5.91 31.26
C ASP A 870 28.25 6.20 30.03
N ASN A 871 26.91 6.17 30.21
CA ASN A 871 25.94 6.52 29.15
C ASN A 871 26.11 7.94 28.56
N SER A 872 26.85 8.83 29.22
CA SER A 872 27.25 10.13 28.66
C SER A 872 28.13 9.99 27.42
N TYR A 873 28.94 8.93 27.32
CA TYR A 873 29.83 8.68 26.19
C TYR A 873 29.07 8.21 24.95
N MET A 874 28.01 7.41 25.08
CA MET A 874 27.18 7.01 23.93
C MET A 874 26.40 8.18 23.35
N ILE A 875 25.78 9.02 24.19
CA ILE A 875 25.14 10.25 23.73
C ILE A 875 26.19 11.21 23.13
N SER A 876 27.39 11.30 23.71
CA SER A 876 28.49 12.08 23.13
C SER A 876 28.99 11.49 21.80
N PHE A 877 28.95 10.17 21.63
CA PHE A 877 29.37 9.46 20.42
C PHE A 877 28.34 9.58 19.30
N GLU A 878 27.05 9.48 19.60
CA GLU A 878 25.97 9.76 18.64
C GLU A 878 26.03 11.24 18.20
N ASN A 879 26.18 12.17 19.14
CA ASN A 879 26.38 13.58 18.82
C ASN A 879 27.67 13.82 18.02
N ALA A 880 28.77 13.09 18.31
CA ALA A 880 30.00 13.16 17.53
C ALA A 880 29.81 12.58 16.12
N CYS A 881 29.09 11.47 15.95
CA CYS A 881 28.77 10.88 14.66
C CYS A 881 27.86 11.80 13.83
N CYS A 882 26.83 12.37 14.42
CA CYS A 882 25.98 13.40 13.81
C CYS A 882 26.80 14.65 13.45
N PHE A 883 27.68 15.12 14.33
CA PHE A 883 28.58 16.23 14.06
C PHE A 883 29.51 15.93 12.86
N LEU A 884 30.19 14.79 12.86
CA LEU A 884 31.04 14.31 11.76
C LEU A 884 30.25 14.17 10.45
N ALA A 885 29.04 13.62 10.48
CA ALA A 885 28.16 13.52 9.32
C ALA A 885 27.75 14.90 8.78
N THR A 886 27.50 15.89 9.65
CA THR A 886 27.25 17.28 9.21
C THR A 886 28.51 18.03 8.78
N LEU A 887 29.70 17.55 9.15
CA LEU A 887 31.00 18.11 8.78
C LEU A 887 31.47 17.61 7.42
N PHE A 888 31.19 16.34 7.07
CA PHE A 888 31.61 15.73 5.81
C PHE A 888 31.22 16.54 4.55
N PRO A 889 29.96 16.99 4.35
CA PRO A 889 29.61 17.82 3.19
C PRO A 889 30.37 19.15 3.16
N LYS A 890 30.68 19.72 4.32
CA LYS A 890 31.38 21.00 4.45
C LYS A 890 32.84 20.87 4.07
N VAL A 891 33.52 19.84 4.60
CA VAL A 891 34.91 19.52 4.24
C VAL A 891 35.00 19.12 2.77
N PHE A 892 34.06 18.31 2.26
CA PHE A 892 34.06 17.91 0.86
C PHE A 892 33.94 19.11 -0.10
N CYS A 893 32.92 19.97 0.09
CA CYS A 893 32.71 21.15 -0.75
C CYS A 893 33.92 22.11 -0.73
N THR A 894 34.50 22.36 0.44
CA THR A 894 35.66 23.27 0.56
C THR A 894 36.93 22.65 0.02
N SER A 895 37.18 21.35 0.22
CA SER A 895 38.29 20.63 -0.38
C SER A 895 38.22 20.63 -1.91
N VAL A 896 37.06 20.36 -2.52
CA VAL A 896 36.91 20.35 -3.98
C VAL A 896 37.15 21.75 -4.58
N LEU A 897 36.59 22.81 -3.98
CA LEU A 897 36.80 24.19 -4.43
C LEU A 897 38.26 24.65 -4.25
N THR A 898 38.92 24.24 -3.16
CA THR A 898 40.33 24.56 -2.90
C THR A 898 41.25 23.81 -3.87
N TRP A 899 40.95 22.54 -4.14
CA TRP A 899 41.66 21.73 -5.13
C TRP A 899 41.52 22.30 -6.54
N SER A 900 40.34 22.74 -6.97
CA SER A 900 40.19 23.38 -8.29
C SER A 900 40.98 24.69 -8.41
N LEU A 901 41.12 25.45 -7.31
CA LEU A 901 42.01 26.62 -7.29
C LEU A 901 43.49 26.21 -7.38
N PHE A 902 43.90 25.16 -6.66
CA PHE A 902 45.26 24.63 -6.75
C PHE A 902 45.62 24.21 -8.19
N VAL A 903 44.73 23.48 -8.88
CA VAL A 903 44.96 23.10 -10.28
C VAL A 903 45.08 24.34 -11.18
N LEU A 904 44.26 25.38 -10.96
CA LEU A 904 44.35 26.63 -11.72
C LEU A 904 45.67 27.39 -11.50
N LEU A 905 46.18 27.43 -10.26
CA LEU A 905 47.37 28.22 -9.92
C LEU A 905 48.70 27.49 -10.15
N PHE A 906 48.72 26.15 -10.06
CA PHE A 906 49.97 25.37 -10.07
C PHE A 906 50.11 24.38 -11.23
N ILE A 907 49.01 23.95 -11.86
CA ILE A 907 49.05 22.97 -12.97
C ILE A 907 48.75 23.64 -14.31
N ILE A 908 47.71 24.47 -14.39
CA ILE A 908 47.38 25.21 -15.62
C ILE A 908 48.52 26.09 -16.18
N PRO A 909 49.40 26.75 -15.39
CA PRO A 909 50.52 27.50 -15.97
C PRO A 909 51.55 26.65 -16.75
N THR A 910 51.63 25.32 -16.56
CA THR A 910 52.53 24.49 -17.38
C THR A 910 52.07 24.37 -18.83
N TYR A 911 50.79 24.67 -19.10
CA TYR A 911 50.17 24.57 -20.42
C TYR A 911 49.85 25.95 -21.06
N ILE A 912 50.20 27.06 -20.40
CA ILE A 912 49.93 28.42 -20.90
C ILE A 912 51.23 29.22 -21.00
N SER A 913 51.73 29.43 -22.21
CA SER A 913 52.98 30.17 -22.47
C SER A 913 52.87 31.69 -22.24
N SER A 914 51.66 32.26 -22.20
CA SER A 914 51.45 33.71 -22.03
C SER A 914 51.25 34.07 -20.56
N SER A 915 52.23 34.78 -19.99
CA SER A 915 52.20 35.28 -18.61
C SER A 915 51.03 36.25 -18.33
N LEU A 916 50.66 37.09 -19.31
CA LEU A 916 49.52 38.00 -19.20
C LEU A 916 48.18 37.25 -19.16
N LEU A 917 48.04 36.19 -19.97
CA LEU A 917 46.84 35.35 -19.95
C LEU A 917 46.74 34.56 -18.64
N PHE A 918 47.85 33.96 -18.18
CA PHE A 918 47.87 33.23 -16.90
C PHE A 918 47.53 34.14 -15.69
N THR A 919 48.12 35.34 -15.62
CA THR A 919 47.86 36.27 -14.51
C THR A 919 46.42 36.78 -14.50
N THR A 920 45.85 37.12 -15.66
CA THR A 920 44.44 37.55 -15.76
C THR A 920 43.47 36.42 -15.38
N LEU A 921 43.67 35.20 -15.89
CA LEU A 921 42.86 34.04 -15.51
C LEU A 921 42.98 33.71 -14.01
N SER A 922 44.18 33.84 -13.43
CA SER A 922 44.41 33.61 -12.00
C SER A 922 43.67 34.62 -11.13
N ILE A 923 43.70 35.92 -11.48
CA ILE A 923 42.98 36.98 -10.76
C ILE A 923 41.46 36.72 -10.80
N ILE A 924 40.92 36.37 -11.96
CA ILE A 924 39.49 36.05 -12.12
C ILE A 924 39.13 34.82 -11.27
N GLY A 925 39.92 33.75 -11.36
CA GLY A 925 39.70 32.50 -10.63
C GLY A 925 39.78 32.65 -9.11
N ILE A 926 40.78 33.38 -8.58
CA ILE A 926 40.90 33.71 -7.16
C ILE A 926 39.69 34.53 -6.69
N THR A 927 39.23 35.50 -7.49
CA THR A 927 38.08 36.34 -7.16
C THR A 927 36.79 35.51 -7.07
N LEU A 928 36.52 34.67 -8.08
CA LEU A 928 35.35 33.79 -8.11
C LEU A 928 35.38 32.75 -6.98
N TYR A 929 36.53 32.12 -6.74
CA TYR A 929 36.73 31.21 -5.61
C TYR A 929 36.45 31.90 -4.28
N SER A 930 36.97 33.11 -4.07
CA SER A 930 36.77 33.88 -2.84
C SER A 930 35.29 34.21 -2.62
N LEU A 931 34.56 34.58 -3.67
CA LEU A 931 33.11 34.79 -3.62
C LEU A 931 32.34 33.49 -3.31
N CYS A 932 32.74 32.35 -3.88
CA CYS A 932 32.13 31.04 -3.60
C CYS A 932 32.34 30.64 -2.13
N ILE A 933 33.57 30.65 -1.62
CA ILE A 933 33.90 30.31 -0.23
C ILE A 933 33.25 31.28 0.75
N PHE A 934 33.29 32.59 0.47
CA PHE A 934 32.65 33.59 1.34
C PHE A 934 31.13 33.36 1.42
N THR A 935 30.44 33.23 0.28
CA THR A 935 28.98 32.97 0.29
C THR A 935 28.63 31.63 0.94
N TYR A 936 29.43 30.57 0.69
CA TYR A 936 29.27 29.27 1.33
C TYR A 936 29.24 29.36 2.86
N TYR A 937 30.27 29.98 3.46
CA TYR A 937 30.32 30.15 4.91
C TYR A 937 29.30 31.16 5.44
N ARG A 938 28.94 32.21 4.68
CA ARG A 938 27.86 33.13 5.08
C ARG A 938 26.50 32.43 5.22
N ILE A 939 26.18 31.45 4.36
CA ILE A 939 24.93 30.66 4.48
C ILE A 939 24.86 29.91 5.81
N ILE A 940 26.00 29.33 6.22
CA ILE A 940 26.14 28.54 7.44
C ILE A 940 26.13 29.45 8.69
N LEU A 941 26.94 30.51 8.69
CA LEU A 941 27.13 31.40 9.84
C LEU A 941 25.93 32.31 10.13
N VAL A 942 25.22 32.78 9.09
CA VAL A 942 23.99 33.58 9.28
C VAL A 942 22.82 32.68 9.65
N GLY A 943 22.75 31.49 9.05
CA GLY A 943 21.66 30.55 9.26
C GLY A 943 20.30 31.04 8.71
N PRO A 944 19.26 30.21 8.83
CA PRO A 944 17.97 30.46 8.19
C PRO A 944 17.05 31.44 8.94
N GLY A 945 17.20 31.57 10.26
CA GLY A 945 16.22 32.23 11.15
C GLY A 945 15.14 31.29 11.66
N SER A 946 14.64 31.57 12.86
CA SER A 946 13.61 30.79 13.55
C SER A 946 12.60 31.72 14.23
N PRO A 947 11.29 31.37 14.27
CA PRO A 947 10.33 32.04 15.16
C PRO A 947 10.76 32.02 16.64
N LEU A 948 11.55 31.01 17.07
CA LEU A 948 12.07 30.91 18.44
C LEU A 948 13.08 32.00 18.81
N ASP A 949 13.63 32.71 17.80
CA ASP A 949 14.52 33.86 18.01
C ASP A 949 13.75 35.09 18.55
N TYR A 950 12.41 35.03 18.58
CA TYR A 950 11.49 36.08 19.02
C TYR A 950 10.72 35.58 20.25
N PRO A 951 10.96 36.14 21.45
CA PRO A 951 10.26 35.73 22.68
C PRO A 951 8.73 35.82 22.56
N GLU A 952 8.25 36.85 21.86
CA GLU A 952 6.83 37.20 21.69
C GLU A 952 6.03 36.15 20.92
N LEU A 953 6.70 35.25 20.18
CA LEU A 953 6.04 34.20 19.41
C LEU A 953 5.90 32.88 20.17
N LYS A 954 6.49 32.75 21.36
CA LYS A 954 6.46 31.51 22.15
C LYS A 954 5.11 31.34 22.85
N ILE A 955 4.71 30.08 23.03
CA ILE A 955 3.47 29.67 23.68
C ILE A 955 3.87 29.03 25.01
N GLU A 956 3.32 29.52 26.13
CA GLU A 956 3.69 29.05 27.46
C GLU A 956 2.92 27.79 27.87
N ASN A 957 1.60 27.72 27.63
CA ASN A 957 0.79 26.56 27.98
C ASN A 957 0.15 25.89 26.75
N LEU A 958 0.65 24.72 26.36
CA LEU A 958 0.18 24.07 25.12
C LEU A 958 -1.20 23.36 25.26
N ASN A 959 -1.67 23.13 26.50
CA ASN A 959 -2.81 22.27 26.76
C ASN A 959 -4.15 22.95 26.44
N HIS A 960 -4.30 24.24 26.76
CA HIS A 960 -5.54 25.00 26.53
C HIS A 960 -5.92 25.04 25.04
N ILE A 961 -4.93 25.27 24.16
CA ILE A 961 -5.11 25.30 22.70
C ILE A 961 -5.58 23.93 22.14
N THR A 962 -5.33 22.82 22.85
CA THR A 962 -5.67 21.47 22.35
C THR A 962 -7.01 20.93 22.81
N GLU A 963 -7.60 21.45 23.89
CA GLU A 963 -8.82 20.87 24.49
C GLU A 963 -10.11 21.50 23.94
N ASN A 964 -10.14 22.79 23.59
CA ASN A 964 -11.34 23.43 23.04
C ASN A 964 -11.05 24.36 21.83
N PRO A 965 -11.00 23.84 20.59
CA PRO A 965 -10.59 24.61 19.40
C PRO A 965 -11.63 25.64 18.89
N PHE A 966 -12.62 25.99 19.71
CA PHE A 966 -13.70 26.93 19.39
C PHE A 966 -13.86 28.08 20.40
N ASP A 967 -13.23 27.99 21.57
CA ASP A 967 -13.20 29.10 22.54
C ASP A 967 -11.95 29.95 22.29
N ASN A 968 -12.16 31.18 21.81
CA ASN A 968 -11.10 32.18 21.74
C ASN A 968 -10.93 32.81 23.13
N ASP A 969 -10.28 32.10 24.05
CA ASP A 969 -9.95 32.64 25.38
C ASP A 969 -8.91 33.78 25.22
N PRO A 970 -9.14 35.00 25.74
CA PRO A 970 -8.30 36.16 25.41
C PRO A 970 -6.84 36.07 25.88
N GLU A 971 -6.54 35.21 26.86
CA GLU A 971 -5.24 35.20 27.55
C GLU A 971 -4.09 34.54 26.76
N GLU A 972 -4.38 33.71 25.73
CA GLU A 972 -3.35 33.04 24.90
C GLU A 972 -3.48 33.31 23.39
N MET A 973 -3.99 34.47 22.99
CA MET A 973 -3.96 34.88 21.58
C MET A 973 -2.53 35.19 21.07
N PRO A 974 -2.21 34.98 19.77
CA PRO A 974 -0.95 35.44 19.21
C PRO A 974 -0.85 36.98 19.23
N PRO A 975 0.36 37.55 19.23
CA PRO A 975 0.54 39.00 19.31
C PRO A 975 -0.21 39.80 18.23
N ASP A 976 -0.68 41.01 18.58
CA ASP A 976 -1.47 41.88 17.70
C ASP A 976 -0.86 42.08 16.29
N PHE A 977 0.47 42.22 16.21
CA PHE A 977 1.16 42.38 14.93
C PHE A 977 1.00 41.16 14.01
N MET A 978 0.85 39.96 14.58
CA MET A 978 0.58 38.72 13.86
C MET A 978 -0.90 38.64 13.47
N ILE A 979 -1.82 39.01 14.37
CA ILE A 979 -3.27 39.06 14.12
C ILE A 979 -3.59 39.91 12.88
N LEU A 980 -2.93 41.07 12.75
CA LEU A 980 -3.16 42.04 11.68
C LEU A 980 -2.54 41.66 10.32
N HIS A 981 -1.54 40.77 10.27
CA HIS A 981 -0.71 40.55 9.07
C HIS A 981 -0.51 39.07 8.66
N THR A 982 -1.22 38.12 9.28
CA THR A 982 -1.04 36.68 9.03
C THR A 982 -2.27 36.03 8.41
N MET A 983 -2.06 35.19 7.40
CA MET A 983 -3.11 34.42 6.72
C MET A 983 -3.74 33.37 7.67
N LYS A 984 -5.03 33.51 7.97
CA LYS A 984 -5.83 32.48 8.67
C LYS A 984 -6.13 31.29 7.77
N VAL A 985 -6.17 30.08 8.34
CA VAL A 985 -6.22 28.81 7.58
C VAL A 985 -7.64 28.22 7.50
N ASN A 986 -8.11 27.95 6.28
CA ASN A 986 -9.24 27.06 5.96
C ASN A 986 -10.61 27.38 6.58
N GLY A 987 -10.96 28.65 6.80
CA GLY A 987 -12.31 29.04 7.27
C GLY A 987 -12.67 28.60 8.69
N ASN A 988 -11.77 27.91 9.40
CA ASN A 988 -11.80 27.75 10.84
C ASN A 988 -10.88 28.82 11.47
N GLN A 989 -11.26 29.33 12.64
CA GLN A 989 -10.75 30.60 13.16
C GLN A 989 -9.32 30.54 13.76
N GLY A 990 -8.57 29.45 13.53
CA GLY A 990 -7.29 29.18 14.18
C GLY A 990 -6.05 29.78 13.49
N PHE A 991 -5.14 30.32 14.29
CA PHE A 991 -3.80 30.73 13.87
C PHE A 991 -2.85 29.52 13.75
N ARG A 992 -1.80 29.64 12.92
CA ARG A 992 -0.84 28.56 12.68
C ARG A 992 0.15 28.47 13.86
N TYR A 993 0.27 27.31 14.51
CA TYR A 993 1.23 27.08 15.61
C TYR A 993 2.02 25.77 15.47
N CYS A 994 3.06 25.58 16.28
CA CYS A 994 3.90 24.39 16.31
C CYS A 994 3.93 23.71 17.68
N ASN A 995 3.25 22.57 17.83
CA ASN A 995 3.24 21.77 19.06
C ASN A 995 4.65 21.30 19.48
N LYS A 996 5.56 21.09 18.52
CA LYS A 996 6.94 20.63 18.78
C LYS A 996 7.90 21.73 19.25
N CYS A 997 7.56 22.98 18.99
CA CYS A 997 8.42 24.13 19.31
C CYS A 997 7.74 25.10 20.29
N SER A 998 6.50 24.85 20.69
CA SER A 998 5.64 25.76 21.45
C SER A 998 5.75 27.20 20.96
N VAL A 999 5.47 27.40 19.67
CA VAL A 999 5.64 28.70 19.00
C VAL A 999 4.56 28.93 17.95
N TRP A 1000 4.05 30.15 17.88
CA TRP A 1000 3.24 30.64 16.77
C TRP A 1000 4.09 30.66 15.50
N LYS A 1001 3.49 30.28 14.36
CA LYS A 1001 4.15 30.20 13.05
C LYS A 1001 3.75 31.42 12.21
N PRO A 1002 4.66 32.37 11.95
CA PRO A 1002 4.46 33.39 10.93
C PRO A 1002 4.19 32.75 9.56
N ASP A 1003 3.68 33.55 8.64
CA ASP A 1003 3.46 33.10 7.28
C ASP A 1003 4.74 32.58 6.64
N ARG A 1004 4.58 31.58 5.76
CA ARG A 1004 5.71 30.92 5.06
C ARG A 1004 6.71 30.22 6.01
N SER A 1005 6.43 30.14 7.32
CA SER A 1005 7.22 29.37 8.28
C SER A 1005 6.76 27.91 8.35
N HIS A 1006 7.73 26.99 8.39
CA HIS A 1006 7.52 25.54 8.48
C HIS A 1006 8.50 24.92 9.51
N HIS A 1007 8.12 23.79 10.11
CA HIS A 1007 8.98 23.05 11.05
C HIS A 1007 9.89 22.08 10.30
N CYS A 1008 11.21 22.24 10.42
CA CYS A 1008 12.17 21.30 9.86
C CYS A 1008 12.57 20.26 10.90
N SER A 1009 12.19 18.99 10.67
CA SER A 1009 12.61 17.87 11.53
C SER A 1009 14.13 17.70 11.57
N SER A 1010 14.82 17.89 10.44
CA SER A 1010 16.29 17.76 10.35
C SER A 1010 17.06 18.90 11.03
N SER A 1011 16.38 19.96 11.48
CA SER A 1011 16.97 21.04 12.27
C SER A 1011 16.32 21.19 13.66
N GLY A 1012 15.37 20.32 14.01
CA GLY A 1012 14.64 20.34 15.28
C GLY A 1012 13.77 21.59 15.55
N LYS A 1013 13.65 22.54 14.61
CA LYS A 1013 13.05 23.85 14.85
C LYS A 1013 12.23 24.40 13.68
N CYS A 1014 11.38 25.38 13.99
CA CYS A 1014 10.68 26.16 12.96
C CYS A 1014 11.64 27.11 12.25
N ILE A 1015 11.41 27.31 10.96
CA ILE A 1015 12.26 28.09 10.06
C ILE A 1015 11.43 29.19 9.41
N LEU A 1016 11.92 30.43 9.40
CA LEU A 1016 11.25 31.56 8.74
C LEU A 1016 11.44 31.46 7.21
N LYS A 1017 10.37 31.74 6.43
CA LYS A 1017 10.33 31.60 4.96
C LYS A 1017 11.10 30.36 4.48
N MET A 1018 10.71 29.18 4.99
CA MET A 1018 11.48 27.96 4.77
C MET A 1018 11.47 27.57 3.29
N ASP A 1019 12.65 27.41 2.70
CA ASP A 1019 12.77 26.92 1.33
C ASP A 1019 13.00 25.41 1.30
N HIS A 1020 14.09 24.93 1.89
CA HIS A 1020 14.38 23.50 2.06
C HIS A 1020 15.48 23.27 3.11
N TYR A 1021 15.64 22.03 3.56
CA TYR A 1021 16.87 21.60 4.24
C TYR A 1021 17.92 21.20 3.19
N CYS A 1022 19.12 21.78 3.24
CA CYS A 1022 20.16 21.54 2.25
C CYS A 1022 21.36 20.77 2.85
N PRO A 1023 21.56 19.49 2.48
CA PRO A 1023 22.65 18.67 3.03
C PRO A 1023 24.05 19.24 2.76
N TRP A 1024 24.25 19.94 1.65
CA TRP A 1024 25.55 20.50 1.25
C TRP A 1024 26.10 21.59 2.21
N PHE A 1025 25.23 22.18 3.03
CA PHE A 1025 25.60 23.14 4.08
C PHE A 1025 25.30 22.58 5.49
N SER A 1026 24.63 21.43 5.56
CA SER A 1026 24.05 20.84 6.78
C SER A 1026 23.16 21.81 7.57
N THR A 1027 22.39 22.65 6.88
CA THR A 1027 21.47 23.63 7.48
C THR A 1027 20.25 23.88 6.58
N CYS A 1028 19.20 24.51 7.13
CA CYS A 1028 18.09 24.97 6.29
C CYS A 1028 18.46 26.23 5.50
N ILE A 1029 17.84 26.35 4.34
CA ILE A 1029 17.72 27.60 3.60
C ILE A 1029 16.38 28.23 4.01
N GLY A 1030 16.46 29.45 4.54
CA GLY A 1030 15.33 30.21 5.07
C GLY A 1030 15.61 31.71 4.99
N PHE A 1031 14.75 32.53 5.60
CA PHE A 1031 14.70 33.97 5.39
C PHE A 1031 16.04 34.71 5.44
N PHE A 1032 16.90 34.48 6.45
CA PHE A 1032 18.15 35.24 6.59
C PHE A 1032 19.29 34.76 5.67
N ASN A 1033 19.32 33.49 5.24
CA ASN A 1033 20.40 32.96 4.39
C ASN A 1033 20.01 32.68 2.93
N HIS A 1034 18.73 32.77 2.55
CA HIS A 1034 18.26 32.54 1.18
C HIS A 1034 18.99 33.40 0.14
N LYS A 1035 19.28 34.67 0.45
CA LYS A 1035 20.09 35.55 -0.40
C LYS A 1035 21.47 34.95 -0.72
N PHE A 1036 22.23 34.59 0.31
CA PHE A 1036 23.58 34.07 0.16
C PHE A 1036 23.58 32.73 -0.58
N PHE A 1037 22.52 31.93 -0.41
CA PHE A 1037 22.31 30.70 -1.17
C PHE A 1037 22.13 30.94 -2.67
N ILE A 1038 21.27 31.88 -3.09
CA ILE A 1038 21.13 32.24 -4.51
C ILE A 1038 22.45 32.78 -5.06
N GLN A 1039 23.13 33.66 -4.31
CA GLN A 1039 24.45 34.18 -4.71
C GLN A 1039 25.49 33.07 -4.87
N PHE A 1040 25.57 32.13 -3.94
CA PHE A 1040 26.47 30.97 -4.00
C PHE A 1040 26.20 30.10 -5.24
N LEU A 1041 24.94 29.77 -5.54
CA LEU A 1041 24.61 28.99 -6.74
C LEU A 1041 25.07 29.69 -8.02
N CYS A 1042 24.83 30.98 -8.15
CA CYS A 1042 25.29 31.78 -9.29
C CYS A 1042 26.83 31.82 -9.37
N TYR A 1043 27.53 32.04 -8.25
CA TYR A 1043 28.99 32.10 -8.25
C TYR A 1043 29.64 30.75 -8.57
N VAL A 1044 29.13 29.64 -8.02
CA VAL A 1044 29.63 28.30 -8.34
C VAL A 1044 29.33 27.93 -9.78
N ALA A 1045 28.15 28.25 -10.32
CA ALA A 1045 27.84 28.02 -11.74
C ALA A 1045 28.83 28.74 -12.67
N VAL A 1046 29.12 30.02 -12.40
CA VAL A 1046 30.09 30.83 -13.17
C VAL A 1046 31.51 30.29 -12.99
N TYR A 1047 31.92 29.94 -11.77
CA TYR A 1047 33.25 29.39 -11.49
C TYR A 1047 33.49 28.04 -12.16
N CYS A 1048 32.52 27.11 -12.09
CA CYS A 1048 32.60 25.83 -12.79
C CYS A 1048 32.61 25.99 -14.31
N LEU A 1049 31.81 26.91 -14.88
CA LEU A 1049 31.84 27.20 -16.32
C LEU A 1049 33.20 27.80 -16.74
N PHE A 1050 33.73 28.75 -15.97
CA PHE A 1050 35.05 29.35 -16.19
C PHE A 1050 36.16 28.29 -16.21
N LEU A 1051 36.22 27.42 -15.18
CA LEU A 1051 37.19 26.32 -15.13
C LEU A 1051 37.01 25.33 -16.29
N PHE A 1052 35.77 24.98 -16.64
CA PHE A 1052 35.48 24.08 -17.76
C PHE A 1052 35.99 24.66 -19.08
N THR A 1053 35.72 25.93 -19.39
CA THR A 1053 36.18 26.54 -20.65
C THR A 1053 37.71 26.57 -20.77
N ILE A 1054 38.44 26.85 -19.68
CA ILE A 1054 39.91 26.81 -19.67
C ILE A 1054 40.40 25.37 -19.90
N CYS A 1055 39.91 24.41 -19.11
CA CYS A 1055 40.33 23.01 -19.21
C CYS A 1055 40.00 22.41 -20.59
N ALA A 1056 38.83 22.73 -21.16
CA ALA A 1056 38.42 22.27 -22.47
C ALA A 1056 39.27 22.86 -23.60
N THR A 1057 39.68 24.13 -23.47
CA THR A 1057 40.59 24.77 -24.43
C THR A 1057 41.99 24.15 -24.40
N ILE A 1058 42.52 23.89 -23.19
CA ILE A 1058 43.82 23.21 -23.04
C ILE A 1058 43.74 21.77 -23.58
N PHE A 1059 42.68 21.02 -23.25
CA PHE A 1059 42.47 19.66 -23.74
C PHE A 1059 42.33 19.61 -25.26
N TYR A 1060 41.58 20.54 -25.86
CA TYR A 1060 41.45 20.66 -27.31
C TYR A 1060 42.79 20.92 -27.99
N ASN A 1061 43.58 21.89 -27.49
CA ASN A 1061 44.90 22.19 -28.03
C ASN A 1061 45.87 21.00 -27.86
N PHE A 1062 45.80 20.29 -26.74
CA PHE A 1062 46.61 19.10 -26.48
C PHE A 1062 46.34 17.96 -27.48
N ILE A 1063 45.06 17.74 -27.82
CA ILE A 1063 44.65 16.77 -28.85
C ILE A 1063 45.08 17.24 -30.25
N VAL A 1064 44.76 18.49 -30.62
CA VAL A 1064 44.95 19.00 -32.00
C VAL A 1064 46.42 19.18 -32.37
N ASN A 1065 47.27 19.57 -31.41
CA ASN A 1065 48.70 19.78 -31.65
C ASN A 1065 49.54 18.49 -31.57
N GLY A 1066 48.92 17.31 -31.40
CA GLY A 1066 49.65 16.02 -31.34
C GLY A 1066 50.44 15.78 -30.05
N LEU A 1067 50.30 16.66 -29.05
CA LEU A 1067 51.12 16.64 -27.81
C LEU A 1067 50.96 15.37 -26.97
N PHE A 1068 49.93 14.56 -27.23
CA PHE A 1068 49.72 13.25 -26.61
C PHE A 1068 50.76 12.19 -27.02
N GLU A 1069 51.57 12.43 -28.05
CA GLU A 1069 52.67 11.53 -28.45
C GLU A 1069 53.95 11.76 -27.64
N GLU A 1070 54.14 12.97 -27.09
CA GLU A 1070 55.37 13.37 -26.38
C GLU A 1070 55.15 13.62 -24.87
N GLU A 1071 53.96 14.09 -24.47
CA GLU A 1071 53.64 14.44 -23.07
C GLU A 1071 52.42 13.68 -22.52
N ILE A 1072 52.38 13.50 -21.20
CA ILE A 1072 51.24 12.90 -20.49
C ILE A 1072 50.38 14.02 -19.89
N LEU A 1073 49.10 14.05 -20.24
CA LEU A 1073 48.13 14.99 -19.67
C LEU A 1073 47.97 14.77 -18.16
N SER A 1074 48.12 15.83 -17.36
CA SER A 1074 47.97 15.75 -15.91
C SER A 1074 46.59 15.22 -15.49
N ILE A 1075 46.57 14.16 -14.67
CA ILE A 1075 45.34 13.53 -14.15
C ILE A 1075 44.45 14.56 -13.44
N ASN A 1076 45.05 15.53 -12.74
CA ASN A 1076 44.32 16.60 -12.08
C ASN A 1076 43.55 17.49 -13.07
N LEU A 1077 44.13 17.78 -14.24
CA LEU A 1077 43.50 18.58 -15.29
C LEU A 1077 42.37 17.81 -15.97
N ALA A 1078 42.57 16.52 -16.25
CA ALA A 1078 41.54 15.63 -16.79
C ALA A 1078 40.35 15.47 -15.81
N LEU A 1079 40.64 15.28 -14.52
CA LEU A 1079 39.62 15.20 -13.47
C LEU A 1079 38.89 16.55 -13.33
N LEU A 1080 39.59 17.67 -13.38
CA LEU A 1080 38.98 18.99 -13.29
C LEU A 1080 38.08 19.29 -14.49
N LEU A 1081 38.46 18.88 -15.71
CA LEU A 1081 37.61 18.99 -16.90
C LEU A 1081 36.26 18.29 -16.70
N VAL A 1082 36.27 17.04 -16.24
CA VAL A 1082 35.05 16.24 -16.02
C VAL A 1082 34.20 16.80 -14.87
N VAL A 1083 34.84 17.13 -13.74
CA VAL A 1083 34.14 17.66 -12.55
C VAL A 1083 33.54 19.04 -12.84
N SER A 1084 34.31 19.96 -13.44
CA SER A 1084 33.83 21.30 -13.76
C SER A 1084 32.69 21.27 -14.79
N PHE A 1085 32.72 20.38 -15.79
CA PHE A 1085 31.61 20.17 -16.72
C PHE A 1085 30.34 19.70 -16.02
N ALA A 1086 30.44 18.64 -15.21
CA ALA A 1086 29.30 18.04 -14.52
C ALA A 1086 28.63 19.03 -13.55
N PHE A 1087 29.43 19.75 -12.74
CA PHE A 1087 28.91 20.77 -11.83
C PHE A 1087 28.44 22.03 -12.55
N SER A 1088 29.05 22.44 -13.67
CA SER A 1088 28.58 23.57 -14.47
C SER A 1088 27.14 23.34 -14.94
N ILE A 1089 26.82 22.16 -15.46
CA ILE A 1089 25.44 21.82 -15.86
C ILE A 1089 24.52 21.73 -14.63
N ALA A 1090 24.88 20.92 -13.63
CA ALA A 1090 23.99 20.63 -12.49
C ALA A 1090 23.66 21.90 -11.67
N VAL A 1091 24.67 22.71 -11.36
CA VAL A 1091 24.50 23.94 -10.57
C VAL A 1091 23.82 25.02 -11.40
N SER A 1092 24.08 25.14 -12.71
CA SER A 1092 23.37 26.14 -13.56
C SER A 1092 21.88 25.86 -13.65
N VAL A 1093 21.46 24.60 -13.83
CA VAL A 1093 20.03 24.24 -13.85
C VAL A 1093 19.36 24.60 -12.52
N PHE A 1094 20.02 24.32 -11.40
CA PHE A 1094 19.49 24.63 -10.07
C PHE A 1094 19.48 26.15 -9.78
N ALA A 1095 20.51 26.89 -10.20
CA ALA A 1095 20.55 28.36 -10.12
C ALA A 1095 19.41 28.99 -10.93
N ILE A 1096 19.17 28.55 -12.17
CA ILE A 1096 18.05 29.00 -13.01
C ILE A 1096 16.71 28.72 -12.32
N PHE A 1097 16.55 27.55 -11.70
CA PHE A 1097 15.34 27.21 -10.94
C PHE A 1097 15.14 28.12 -9.71
N SER A 1098 16.18 28.36 -8.90
CA SER A 1098 16.10 29.27 -7.76
C SER A 1098 15.86 30.73 -8.18
N LEU A 1099 16.42 31.18 -9.30
CA LEU A 1099 16.14 32.50 -9.88
C LEU A 1099 14.69 32.60 -10.39
N TYR A 1100 14.14 31.53 -10.96
CA TYR A 1100 12.72 31.46 -11.34
C TYR A 1100 11.81 31.54 -10.11
N LEU A 1101 12.07 30.76 -9.05
CA LEU A 1101 11.31 30.84 -7.80
C LEU A 1101 11.40 32.24 -7.18
N CYS A 1102 12.58 32.86 -7.17
CA CYS A 1102 12.77 34.24 -6.75
C CYS A 1102 11.95 35.23 -7.59
N SER A 1103 11.93 35.07 -8.93
CA SER A 1103 11.14 35.91 -9.84
C SER A 1103 9.63 35.85 -9.58
N LYS A 1104 9.15 34.74 -8.97
CA LYS A 1104 7.75 34.49 -8.58
C LYS A 1104 7.47 34.64 -7.08
N ASN A 1105 8.48 35.01 -6.30
CA ASN A 1105 8.45 35.06 -4.85
C ASN A 1105 7.83 33.79 -4.22
N LEU A 1106 8.24 32.62 -4.71
CA LEU A 1106 7.86 31.32 -4.17
C LEU A 1106 9.04 30.70 -3.40
N THR A 1107 8.73 29.93 -2.36
CA THR A 1107 9.66 28.93 -1.82
C THR A 1107 9.51 27.60 -2.57
N THR A 1108 10.50 26.73 -2.44
CA THR A 1108 10.44 25.35 -2.98
C THR A 1108 9.25 24.57 -2.39
N ILE A 1109 8.88 24.80 -1.12
CA ILE A 1109 7.69 24.21 -0.49
C ILE A 1109 6.41 24.71 -1.18
N GLU A 1110 6.22 26.03 -1.28
CA GLU A 1110 5.04 26.64 -1.91
C GLU A 1110 4.89 26.22 -3.38
N PHE A 1111 6.00 26.02 -4.10
CA PHE A 1111 6.00 25.49 -5.47
C PHE A 1111 5.55 24.02 -5.52
N GLN A 1112 5.99 23.17 -4.59
CA GLN A 1112 5.59 21.77 -4.53
C GLN A 1112 4.11 21.61 -4.13
N GLU A 1113 3.65 22.37 -3.13
CA GLU A 1113 2.24 22.41 -2.71
C GLU A 1113 1.34 22.80 -3.89
N LYS A 1114 1.72 23.81 -4.69
CA LYS A 1114 0.99 24.22 -5.89
C LYS A 1114 1.03 23.21 -7.05
N ARG A 1115 2.08 22.38 -7.17
CA ARG A 1115 2.26 21.47 -8.30
C ARG A 1115 1.65 20.07 -8.09
N TRP A 1116 1.60 19.58 -6.86
CA TRP A 1116 1.21 18.20 -6.58
C TRP A 1116 -0.19 18.04 -5.97
N ASN A 1117 -0.91 19.13 -5.68
CA ASN A 1117 -2.25 19.12 -5.06
C ASN A 1117 -2.36 18.26 -3.78
N TYR A 1118 -1.26 18.03 -3.05
CA TYR A 1118 -1.26 17.27 -1.79
C TYR A 1118 -2.08 17.96 -0.67
N GLY A 1119 -2.45 19.22 -0.84
CA GLY A 1119 -3.36 19.94 0.05
C GLY A 1119 -4.81 19.84 -0.38
N GLY A 1120 -5.58 18.92 0.21
CA GLY A 1120 -7.06 18.95 0.18
C GLY A 1120 -7.69 20.15 0.90
N GLY A 1121 -6.87 21.08 1.41
CA GLY A 1121 -7.27 22.34 2.01
C GLY A 1121 -7.38 23.53 1.03
N ASP A 1122 -6.86 23.41 -0.20
CA ASP A 1122 -6.78 24.53 -1.16
C ASP A 1122 -8.13 24.85 -1.86
N ARG A 1123 -9.25 24.50 -1.21
CA ARG A 1123 -10.63 24.61 -1.75
C ARG A 1123 -11.12 26.03 -1.97
N PHE A 1124 -10.40 27.05 -1.49
CA PHE A 1124 -10.85 28.46 -1.46
C PHE A 1124 -10.01 29.39 -2.36
N ASN A 1125 -8.93 28.88 -2.96
CA ASN A 1125 -7.98 29.63 -3.77
C ASN A 1125 -8.36 29.64 -5.27
N TYR A 1126 -9.54 30.19 -5.60
CA TYR A 1126 -10.00 30.34 -6.98
C TYR A 1126 -10.63 31.71 -7.28
N GLU A 1127 -10.56 32.13 -8.53
CA GLU A 1127 -11.33 33.24 -9.10
C GLU A 1127 -12.21 32.72 -10.24
N PHE A 1128 -13.32 33.38 -10.54
CA PHE A 1128 -14.09 33.12 -11.75
C PHE A 1128 -13.67 34.10 -12.85
N ASP A 1129 -13.34 33.58 -14.03
CA ASP A 1129 -13.17 34.39 -15.22
C ASP A 1129 -14.51 35.02 -15.66
N THR A 1130 -14.43 36.07 -16.47
CA THR A 1130 -15.55 36.73 -17.18
C THR A 1130 -16.50 35.76 -17.88
N ASN A 1131 -16.02 34.57 -18.26
CA ASN A 1131 -16.79 33.48 -18.86
C ASN A 1131 -17.37 32.46 -17.85
N GLY A 1132 -17.40 32.79 -16.55
CA GLY A 1132 -17.89 31.91 -15.47
C GLY A 1132 -16.98 30.71 -15.14
N LYS A 1133 -15.79 30.62 -15.72
CA LYS A 1133 -14.88 29.48 -15.51
C LYS A 1133 -14.01 29.66 -14.26
N GLN A 1134 -14.00 28.65 -13.40
CA GLN A 1134 -13.13 28.59 -12.23
C GLN A 1134 -11.65 28.52 -12.66
N LYS A 1135 -10.83 29.40 -12.11
CA LYS A 1135 -9.39 29.53 -12.35
C LYS A 1135 -8.68 29.64 -11.00
N LYS A 1136 -7.46 29.11 -10.86
CA LYS A 1136 -6.71 29.18 -9.60
C LYS A 1136 -6.30 30.64 -9.31
N LEU A 1137 -6.51 31.09 -8.07
CA LEU A 1137 -6.15 32.44 -7.62
C LEU A 1137 -4.64 32.67 -7.76
N ALA A 1138 -4.24 33.91 -8.06
CA ALA A 1138 -2.84 34.28 -8.24
C ALA A 1138 -2.01 34.13 -6.94
N ASN A 1139 -0.68 34.22 -7.06
CA ASN A 1139 0.19 34.13 -5.88
C ASN A 1139 0.14 35.44 -5.08
N ILE A 1140 -0.48 35.45 -3.90
CA ILE A 1140 -0.56 36.63 -3.01
C ILE A 1140 0.79 37.30 -2.69
N PHE A 1141 1.91 36.58 -2.81
CA PHE A 1141 3.25 37.13 -2.57
C PHE A 1141 3.99 37.58 -3.86
N ASP A 1142 3.45 37.37 -5.06
CA ASP A 1142 4.07 37.79 -6.33
C ASP A 1142 3.76 39.27 -6.61
N LEU A 1143 4.68 40.17 -6.24
CA LEU A 1143 4.58 41.62 -6.47
C LEU A 1143 5.16 42.05 -7.84
N GLY A 1144 5.34 41.10 -8.76
CA GLY A 1144 6.08 41.30 -9.99
C GLY A 1144 7.60 41.19 -9.81
N VAL A 1145 8.26 40.74 -10.88
CA VAL A 1145 9.66 40.27 -10.90
C VAL A 1145 10.64 41.21 -10.18
N LYS A 1146 10.56 42.52 -10.44
CA LYS A 1146 11.49 43.53 -9.88
C LYS A 1146 11.39 43.65 -8.35
N GLU A 1147 10.18 43.69 -7.81
CA GLU A 1147 9.98 43.81 -6.36
C GLU A 1147 10.22 42.47 -5.65
N ASN A 1148 9.91 41.35 -6.30
CA ASN A 1148 10.24 40.01 -5.80
C ASN A 1148 11.77 39.83 -5.61
N PHE A 1149 12.58 40.22 -6.61
CA PHE A 1149 14.03 40.21 -6.47
C PHE A 1149 14.52 41.17 -5.37
N LYS A 1150 13.92 42.35 -5.22
CA LYS A 1150 14.27 43.27 -4.11
C LYS A 1150 13.95 42.70 -2.73
N GLN A 1151 12.87 41.92 -2.57
CA GLN A 1151 12.56 41.26 -1.29
C GLN A 1151 13.63 40.25 -0.86
N VAL A 1152 14.32 39.61 -1.80
CA VAL A 1152 15.31 38.55 -1.48
C VAL A 1152 16.75 39.08 -1.53
N LEU A 1153 17.11 39.87 -2.53
CA LEU A 1153 18.50 40.31 -2.76
C LEU A 1153 18.82 41.69 -2.15
N GLY A 1154 17.80 42.50 -1.87
CA GLY A 1154 17.91 43.86 -1.33
C GLY A 1154 17.54 44.96 -2.34
N PRO A 1155 17.48 46.23 -1.90
CA PRO A 1155 16.91 47.32 -2.70
C PRO A 1155 17.82 47.78 -3.86
N ASN A 1156 19.14 47.63 -3.70
CA ASN A 1156 20.14 48.21 -4.60
C ASN A 1156 20.85 47.10 -5.41
N LEU A 1157 21.11 47.31 -6.70
CA LEU A 1157 21.78 46.31 -7.56
C LEU A 1157 23.15 45.87 -7.01
N TRP A 1158 23.91 46.77 -6.39
CA TRP A 1158 25.18 46.44 -5.72
C TRP A 1158 25.00 45.40 -4.59
N THR A 1159 23.86 45.39 -3.90
CA THR A 1159 23.56 44.38 -2.89
C THR A 1159 23.23 43.02 -3.49
N TRP A 1160 22.84 42.94 -4.78
CA TRP A 1160 22.52 41.68 -5.44
C TRP A 1160 23.78 40.89 -5.76
N ILE A 1161 24.86 41.60 -6.11
CA ILE A 1161 26.19 41.02 -6.34
C ILE A 1161 26.88 40.83 -4.97
N LEU A 1162 27.07 41.89 -4.20
CA LEU A 1162 27.87 41.81 -2.98
C LEU A 1162 27.20 40.94 -1.90
N PRO A 1163 27.95 40.04 -1.24
CA PRO A 1163 27.44 39.13 -0.21
C PRO A 1163 27.26 39.81 1.15
N ILE A 1164 26.54 40.93 1.16
CA ILE A 1164 26.19 41.73 2.35
C ILE A 1164 24.77 41.43 2.84
N ASN A 1165 24.56 41.48 4.15
CA ASN A 1165 23.24 41.28 4.74
C ASN A 1165 22.31 42.48 4.44
N VAL A 1166 21.04 42.20 4.20
CA VAL A 1166 19.98 43.18 3.88
C VAL A 1166 18.72 42.99 4.72
N ASN A 1167 18.67 41.91 5.51
CA ASN A 1167 17.55 41.52 6.36
C ASN A 1167 17.89 41.84 7.83
N GLN A 1168 16.89 42.26 8.59
CA GLN A 1168 17.05 42.72 9.98
C GLN A 1168 16.25 41.85 10.94
N LYS A 1169 16.73 41.68 12.17
CA LYS A 1169 15.95 41.06 13.26
C LYS A 1169 15.17 42.17 13.97
N SER A 1170 13.87 42.27 13.68
CA SER A 1170 12.97 43.25 14.31
C SER A 1170 11.56 42.66 14.46
N VAL A 1171 10.87 42.98 15.55
CA VAL A 1171 9.45 42.64 15.77
C VAL A 1171 8.53 43.70 15.15
N VAL A 1172 9.04 44.92 14.95
CA VAL A 1172 8.33 46.01 14.27
C VAL A 1172 7.87 45.54 12.88
N ALA A 1173 6.69 45.99 12.46
CA ALA A 1173 6.01 45.57 11.24
C ALA A 1173 6.66 46.05 9.92
N GLU A 1174 7.96 45.79 9.76
CA GLU A 1174 8.69 45.98 8.52
C GLU A 1174 8.81 44.66 7.74
N TYR A 1175 8.54 44.70 6.44
CA TYR A 1175 8.55 43.53 5.53
C TYR A 1175 9.93 42.86 5.29
N ARG A 1176 10.91 43.11 6.17
CA ARG A 1176 12.28 42.58 6.13
C ARG A 1176 12.71 41.84 7.40
N ASN A 1177 11.76 41.55 8.29
CA ASN A 1177 11.98 40.75 9.49
C ASN A 1177 11.80 39.23 9.28
N GLY A 1178 11.11 38.81 8.21
CA GLY A 1178 10.81 37.40 7.94
C GLY A 1178 9.61 36.85 8.72
N ILE A 1179 8.93 37.70 9.49
CA ILE A 1179 7.64 37.44 10.14
C ILE A 1179 6.52 37.91 9.20
N ASN A 1180 6.62 39.16 8.72
CA ASN A 1180 5.63 39.80 7.85
C ASN A 1180 6.15 39.91 6.42
N PHE A 1181 5.27 39.69 5.44
CA PHE A 1181 5.59 39.78 4.01
C PHE A 1181 4.62 40.72 3.31
N LYS A 1182 5.12 41.55 2.39
CA LYS A 1182 4.24 42.37 1.57
C LYS A 1182 3.49 41.48 0.57
N VAL A 1183 2.17 41.64 0.54
CA VAL A 1183 1.23 40.94 -0.34
C VAL A 1183 0.73 41.84 -1.48
N ASP A 1184 0.18 41.21 -2.51
CA ASP A 1184 -0.64 41.86 -3.54
C ASP A 1184 -2.04 42.11 -2.96
N GLU A 1185 -2.40 43.39 -2.82
CA GLU A 1185 -3.65 43.82 -2.18
C GLU A 1185 -4.90 43.43 -2.99
N GLU A 1186 -4.83 43.36 -4.32
CA GLU A 1186 -5.96 42.96 -5.16
C GLU A 1186 -6.24 41.46 -5.01
N VAL A 1187 -5.18 40.65 -5.04
CA VAL A 1187 -5.29 39.19 -4.88
C VAL A 1187 -5.67 38.83 -3.44
N TYR A 1188 -5.17 39.59 -2.45
CA TYR A 1188 -5.54 39.41 -1.05
C TYR A 1188 -7.00 39.82 -0.76
N ALA A 1189 -7.50 40.91 -1.35
CA ALA A 1189 -8.91 41.29 -1.24
C ALA A 1189 -9.84 40.20 -1.83
N LYS A 1190 -9.50 39.63 -2.99
CA LYS A 1190 -10.23 38.48 -3.58
C LYS A 1190 -10.20 37.26 -2.66
N TYR A 1191 -9.06 36.97 -2.04
CA TYR A 1191 -8.95 35.88 -1.06
C TYR A 1191 -9.86 36.11 0.15
N LEU A 1192 -9.83 37.30 0.75
CA LEU A 1192 -10.69 37.65 1.89
C LEU A 1192 -12.18 37.53 1.54
N HIS A 1193 -12.58 38.01 0.36
CA HIS A 1193 -13.97 37.90 -0.12
C HIS A 1193 -14.42 36.44 -0.29
N ASN A 1194 -13.57 35.56 -0.83
CA ASN A 1194 -13.87 34.13 -0.91
C ASN A 1194 -14.02 33.48 0.48
N VAL A 1195 -13.20 33.88 1.46
CA VAL A 1195 -13.30 33.40 2.84
C VAL A 1195 -14.60 33.88 3.49
N GLU A 1196 -14.98 35.14 3.27
CA GLU A 1196 -16.23 35.71 3.76
C GLU A 1196 -17.45 35.00 3.18
N LEU A 1197 -17.51 34.80 1.86
CA LEU A 1197 -18.58 34.05 1.19
C LEU A 1197 -18.71 32.62 1.73
N GLN A 1198 -17.59 31.95 1.98
CA GLN A 1198 -17.60 30.61 2.57
C GLN A 1198 -18.07 30.63 4.03
N GLN A 1199 -17.71 31.64 4.81
CA GLN A 1199 -18.20 31.80 6.18
C GLN A 1199 -19.71 32.05 6.19
N GLN A 1200 -20.21 32.96 5.35
CA GLN A 1200 -21.65 33.19 5.15
C GLN A 1200 -22.39 31.91 4.75
N LEU A 1201 -21.82 31.10 3.84
CA LEU A 1201 -22.40 29.80 3.45
C LEU A 1201 -22.39 28.80 4.63
N ASN A 1202 -21.32 28.74 5.41
CA ASN A 1202 -21.23 27.88 6.59
C ASN A 1202 -22.25 28.29 7.66
N ASP A 1203 -22.44 29.59 7.90
CA ASP A 1203 -23.41 30.14 8.84
C ASP A 1203 -24.85 29.97 8.35
N GLN A 1204 -25.09 30.04 7.04
CA GLN A 1204 -26.37 29.65 6.41
C GLN A 1204 -26.66 28.16 6.59
N LEU A 1205 -25.67 27.28 6.39
CA LEU A 1205 -25.80 25.84 6.63
C LEU A 1205 -26.00 25.51 8.11
N ARG A 1206 -25.37 26.25 9.02
CA ARG A 1206 -25.53 26.10 10.47
C ARG A 1206 -26.91 26.56 10.92
N SER A 1207 -27.33 27.76 10.53
CA SER A 1207 -28.67 28.28 10.82
C SER A 1207 -29.78 27.45 10.16
N TYR A 1208 -29.54 26.85 8.99
CA TYR A 1208 -30.45 25.85 8.41
C TYR A 1208 -30.56 24.60 9.28
N LYS A 1209 -29.43 24.02 9.71
CA LYS A 1209 -29.43 22.87 10.64
C LYS A 1209 -30.11 23.21 11.98
N ASP A 1210 -29.89 24.41 12.51
CA ASP A 1210 -30.50 24.88 13.76
C ASP A 1210 -31.98 25.26 13.60
N ARG A 1211 -32.45 25.57 12.39
CA ARG A 1211 -33.89 25.67 12.08
C ARG A 1211 -34.52 24.28 12.00
N VAL A 1212 -33.98 23.38 11.17
CA VAL A 1212 -34.46 21.99 11.05
C VAL A 1212 -34.45 21.27 12.42
N ARG A 1213 -33.45 21.55 13.26
CA ARG A 1213 -33.41 21.06 14.65
C ARG A 1213 -34.53 21.66 15.49
N ARG A 1214 -34.73 22.97 15.45
CA ARG A 1214 -35.82 23.63 16.20
C ARG A 1214 -37.21 23.27 15.72
N GLU A 1215 -37.41 23.02 14.43
CA GLU A 1215 -38.67 22.52 13.87
C GLU A 1215 -38.98 21.09 14.37
N ARG A 1216 -37.96 20.22 14.45
CA ARG A 1216 -38.08 18.90 15.10
C ARG A 1216 -38.36 19.01 16.59
N GLU A 1217 -37.67 19.92 17.29
CA GLU A 1217 -37.87 20.15 18.72
C GLU A 1217 -39.24 20.82 19.01
N SER A 1218 -39.77 21.67 18.12
CA SER A 1218 -41.10 22.29 18.28
C SER A 1218 -42.24 21.34 17.96
N ASN A 1219 -42.09 20.49 16.94
CA ASN A 1219 -43.12 19.49 16.62
C ASN A 1219 -43.23 18.46 17.76
N ASN A 1220 -42.11 18.09 18.39
CA ASN A 1220 -42.09 17.25 19.60
C ASN A 1220 -42.67 17.92 20.87
N ILE A 1221 -43.05 19.21 20.82
CA ILE A 1221 -43.69 19.93 21.94
C ILE A 1221 -45.20 20.14 21.69
N ILE A 1222 -45.68 19.90 20.47
CA ILE A 1222 -47.11 20.01 20.11
C ILE A 1222 -47.86 18.68 20.31
N ASP A 1223 -47.13 17.55 20.33
CA ASP A 1223 -47.67 16.20 20.58
C ASP A 1223 -47.51 15.73 22.05
N VAL A 1224 -47.70 16.64 23.02
CA VAL A 1224 -47.85 16.37 24.47
C VAL A 1224 -49.02 17.16 25.05
#